data_AF-A0A937QKE0-F1
#
_entry.id   AF-A0A937QKE0-F1
#
_cell.length_a   1.000
_cell.length_b   1.000
_cell.length_c   1.000
_cell.angle_alpha   90.00
_cell.angle_beta   90.00
_cell.angle_gamma   90.00
#
_symmetry.space_group_name_H-M   'P 1'
#
loop_
_entity.id
_entity.type
_entity.pdbx_description
1 polymer ?
#
loop_
_entity_poly.entity_id
_entity_poly.type
_entity_poly.pdbx_seq_one_letter_code
_entity_poly.pdbx_strand_id
1 'polypeptide(L)'
;MKAFIQFLVLTVLLCSFCLSNGRSFAAKTSRKASEQAMLLYDAARDGEIEKIKALIADGADVNGKWLGDFTHLHIAVIENKKNVAGILIANGANVDAKRKPSEFDMEMSSSTASTPLQIAAVKGYRGMAELLITNGADVNAKADNANTALHYAVFAGQKAVVELLLANGADLDLKGRDGLTPLEVAVKRSHEEIARLLVTEDTEVTIHLAAFIGDLPKLKALIEAGTRPDVNDKDGMRPLHYAATGGDRDTVELLIAKGADVNARVPRVLSDGEKELRDQLQSETSKDAKAIEDNEAGFTPLHFAAIDGYLDVAEFLIDKGAKVDTKGPHHFYPFGDEPALDNTPLFLAASNGYSEVVELLASRGADVNTTGSPLSGDSPYWAIGPAQYPPGPALLWAINRGHIKTAEVLIAHGADIHAKGSLAGWAPLQMAAKTGNAEAAKLLIAKGANVNATNESGDTALHEAIAWGHHKDVVKVLIDNGANINVQNRDGWTPLHEATASGHPRDLGGRVEKDIAEILIGKGAEVNVSNKRGDTPLHHAALEGGPDLIKLLLDHGADINAVNEYRRTPLHVAASYQKKESTELLVASGANINAKDKDGSTPLLEAFSRRDTDLAMSLITSGAEVNTGNADGRTALHSAAIGGHKKLVDILIARDAKVTAKTVSGWTPLHDAAVNGDGGVVELLISKGADVNARIEMGERGTWDSAWKGCTPLHAAAYQRKSAAARALIKAGADVNTVDRYGSAPMHLAAYKNCRDIVEQLITGGADVDIEDSEGNTALCEAARRGHKELADFLIAKGARTDAMIGALLKTGSTPLHNAAERGNLKIIQSLLSSGGNVNVKDRSGAQPLHFAVAYGHEDVAETLVAHGANIHLECSISLSKTYFAHKTPLHLAAAHGHIAAATLLITNGADADMPSSSNHETPLHSAARDGHNEMVGLLLKHGANVHGVYDGSGSLAKCTALHLAAYYGHADVAKTLLSSGAEVNAMNGSNSTSLHMAIRRGHEDAVKVLVTNGADLSIKSYSQTPLDLARSHGHTDIEKLLKAAAGDAGD
;
A
#
# COMPACT_ATOMS: atom_id res chain seq x y z
N MET A 1 -27.73 -52.55 -9.76
CA MET A 1 -27.75 -51.07 -9.59
C MET A 1 -28.07 -50.63 -8.15
N LYS A 2 -29.04 -51.21 -7.44
CA LYS A 2 -29.26 -50.93 -5.99
C LYS A 2 -28.09 -51.35 -5.05
N ALA A 3 -27.35 -52.40 -5.38
CA ALA A 3 -26.15 -52.80 -4.61
C ALA A 3 -24.92 -51.90 -4.83
N PHE A 4 -24.88 -51.11 -5.91
CA PHE A 4 -23.75 -50.22 -6.22
C PHE A 4 -23.89 -48.86 -5.52
N ILE A 5 -25.13 -48.42 -5.29
CA ILE A 5 -25.45 -47.17 -4.58
C ILE A 5 -25.32 -47.36 -3.05
N GLN A 6 -25.60 -48.55 -2.52
CA GLN A 6 -25.45 -48.85 -1.09
C GLN A 6 -23.98 -48.97 -0.64
N PHE A 7 -23.07 -49.34 -1.56
CA PHE A 7 -21.62 -49.40 -1.30
C PHE A 7 -20.96 -48.01 -1.32
N LEU A 8 -21.47 -47.08 -2.13
CA LEU A 8 -20.97 -45.69 -2.20
C LEU A 8 -21.39 -44.84 -1.00
N VAL A 9 -22.58 -45.09 -0.42
CA VAL A 9 -23.08 -44.33 0.74
C VAL A 9 -22.36 -44.72 2.04
N LEU A 10 -21.93 -45.98 2.18
CA LEU A 10 -21.21 -46.44 3.38
C LEU A 10 -19.72 -46.00 3.40
N THR A 11 -19.08 -45.87 2.22
CA THR A 11 -17.70 -45.38 2.10
C THR A 11 -17.58 -43.86 2.29
N VAL A 12 -18.59 -43.08 1.89
CA VAL A 12 -18.62 -41.61 2.07
C VAL A 12 -18.93 -41.21 3.51
N LEU A 13 -19.72 -41.99 4.26
CA LEU A 13 -20.00 -41.76 5.68
C LEU A 13 -18.82 -42.14 6.59
N LEU A 14 -18.05 -43.19 6.27
CA LEU A 14 -16.84 -43.55 7.03
C LEU A 14 -15.65 -42.60 6.75
N CYS A 15 -15.54 -42.02 5.55
CA CYS A 15 -14.53 -40.99 5.26
C CYS A 15 -14.82 -39.65 5.98
N SER A 16 -16.08 -39.24 6.09
CA SER A 16 -16.43 -37.95 6.71
C SER A 16 -16.27 -37.93 8.23
N PHE A 17 -16.41 -39.09 8.90
CA PHE A 17 -16.17 -39.24 10.34
C PHE A 17 -14.67 -39.28 10.68
N CYS A 18 -13.82 -39.83 9.80
CA CYS A 18 -12.36 -39.82 9.96
C CYS A 18 -11.72 -38.47 9.58
N LEU A 19 -12.26 -37.74 8.60
CA LEU A 19 -11.71 -36.44 8.15
C LEU A 19 -11.98 -35.27 9.12
N SER A 20 -13.07 -35.30 9.89
CA SER A 20 -13.38 -34.25 10.89
C SER A 20 -12.57 -34.42 12.18
N ASN A 21 -12.41 -35.66 12.67
CA ASN A 21 -11.59 -35.95 13.85
C ASN A 21 -10.08 -35.92 13.53
N GLY A 22 -9.66 -36.36 12.35
CA GLY A 22 -8.26 -36.29 11.91
C GLY A 22 -7.73 -34.87 11.72
N ARG A 23 -8.56 -33.93 11.24
CA ARG A 23 -8.18 -32.51 11.14
C ARG A 23 -8.12 -31.80 12.49
N SER A 24 -9.02 -32.12 13.44
CA SER A 24 -8.96 -31.53 14.79
C SER A 24 -7.79 -32.09 15.62
N PHE A 25 -7.44 -33.36 15.42
CA PHE A 25 -6.29 -33.99 16.08
C PHE A 25 -4.97 -33.49 15.48
N ALA A 26 -4.86 -33.40 14.15
CA ALA A 26 -3.71 -32.82 13.47
C ALA A 26 -3.49 -31.33 13.76
N ALA A 27 -4.57 -30.53 13.89
CA ALA A 27 -4.47 -29.13 14.28
C ALA A 27 -4.11 -28.94 15.77
N LYS A 28 -4.56 -29.84 16.65
CA LYS A 28 -4.15 -29.85 18.07
C LYS A 28 -2.70 -30.30 18.24
N THR A 29 -2.25 -31.31 17.49
CA THR A 29 -0.84 -31.74 17.52
C THR A 29 0.09 -30.73 16.86
N SER A 30 -0.30 -30.06 15.77
CA SER A 30 0.52 -28.99 15.17
C SER A 30 0.58 -27.74 16.04
N ARG A 31 -0.51 -27.39 16.75
CA ARG A 31 -0.52 -26.27 17.70
C ARG A 31 0.33 -26.57 18.93
N LYS A 32 0.24 -27.79 19.50
CA LYS A 32 1.08 -28.22 20.62
C LYS A 32 2.57 -28.25 20.24
N ALA A 33 2.90 -28.74 19.04
CA ALA A 33 4.28 -28.75 18.53
C ALA A 33 4.83 -27.34 18.30
N SER A 34 4.02 -26.42 17.76
CA SER A 34 4.39 -25.01 17.58
C SER A 34 4.59 -24.27 18.91
N GLU A 35 3.76 -24.56 19.92
CA GLU A 35 3.85 -23.97 21.25
C GLU A 35 5.07 -24.51 22.02
N GLN A 36 5.35 -25.81 21.95
CA GLN A 36 6.55 -26.41 22.54
C GLN A 36 7.84 -25.91 21.88
N ALA A 37 7.86 -25.71 20.55
CA ALA A 37 9.00 -25.13 19.85
C ALA A 37 9.26 -23.66 20.27
N MET A 38 8.20 -22.85 20.43
CA MET A 38 8.32 -21.49 20.96
C MET A 38 8.87 -21.49 22.39
N LEU A 39 8.33 -22.32 23.27
CA LEU A 39 8.76 -22.41 24.67
C LEU A 39 10.20 -22.90 24.81
N LEU A 40 10.61 -23.89 24.01
CA LEU A 40 11.97 -24.40 24.00
C LEU A 40 12.94 -23.37 23.40
N TYR A 41 12.50 -22.56 22.44
CA TYR A 41 13.25 -21.44 21.88
C TYR A 41 13.52 -20.37 22.93
N ASP A 42 12.48 -19.90 23.63
CA ASP A 42 12.63 -18.89 24.69
C ASP A 42 13.50 -19.42 25.83
N ALA A 43 13.29 -20.68 26.25
CA ALA A 43 14.11 -21.31 27.28
C ALA A 43 15.58 -21.45 26.87
N ALA A 44 15.86 -21.78 25.60
CA ALA A 44 17.22 -21.86 25.06
C ALA A 44 17.90 -20.48 24.98
N ARG A 45 17.16 -19.43 24.61
CA ARG A 45 17.63 -18.04 24.61
C ARG A 45 17.99 -17.57 26.02
N ASP A 46 17.07 -17.77 26.96
CA ASP A 46 17.17 -17.24 28.31
C ASP A 46 18.10 -18.09 29.20
N GLY A 47 18.49 -19.29 28.74
CA GLY A 47 19.44 -20.17 29.43
C GLY A 47 18.82 -21.05 30.52
N GLU A 48 17.52 -21.32 30.44
CA GLU A 48 16.73 -22.01 31.48
C GLU A 48 16.93 -23.55 31.43
N ILE A 49 18.08 -24.03 31.88
CA ILE A 49 18.51 -25.45 31.78
C ILE A 49 17.44 -26.46 32.26
N GLU A 50 16.85 -26.25 33.44
CA GLU A 50 15.88 -27.20 34.00
C GLU A 50 14.56 -27.24 33.22
N LYS A 51 14.16 -26.10 32.65
CA LYS A 51 12.97 -26.01 31.80
C LYS A 51 13.22 -26.68 30.45
N ILE A 52 14.42 -26.53 29.87
CA ILE A 52 14.81 -27.23 28.65
C ILE A 52 14.75 -28.75 28.86
N LYS A 53 15.32 -29.27 29.95
CA LYS A 53 15.24 -30.70 30.29
C LYS A 53 13.79 -31.17 30.44
N ALA A 54 12.95 -30.39 31.12
CA ALA A 54 11.54 -30.70 31.30
C ALA A 54 10.78 -30.72 29.96
N LEU A 55 11.03 -29.76 29.08
CA LEU A 55 10.40 -29.67 27.76
C LEU A 55 10.81 -30.82 26.84
N ILE A 56 12.10 -31.20 26.84
CA ILE A 56 12.60 -32.36 26.09
C ILE A 56 11.98 -33.65 26.64
N ALA A 57 11.89 -33.80 27.97
CA ALA A 57 11.22 -34.94 28.59
C ALA A 57 9.71 -35.02 28.27
N ASP A 58 9.05 -33.88 28.06
CA ASP A 58 7.64 -33.77 27.60
C ASP A 58 7.49 -33.96 26.07
N GLY A 59 8.57 -34.36 25.38
CA GLY A 59 8.56 -34.72 23.96
C GLY A 59 8.73 -33.53 23.00
N ALA A 60 9.27 -32.40 23.44
CA ALA A 60 9.60 -31.29 22.55
C ALA A 60 10.64 -31.72 21.50
N ASP A 61 10.42 -31.35 20.25
CA ASP A 61 11.36 -31.61 19.15
C ASP A 61 12.59 -30.72 19.29
N VAL A 62 13.73 -31.32 19.66
CA VAL A 62 15.02 -30.65 19.84
C VAL A 62 15.49 -29.98 18.53
N ASN A 63 15.12 -30.54 17.38
CA ASN A 63 15.43 -30.00 16.05
C ASN A 63 14.32 -29.13 15.47
N GLY A 64 13.26 -28.87 16.25
CA GLY A 64 12.17 -27.98 15.88
C GLY A 64 12.70 -26.60 15.50
N LYS A 65 12.06 -26.00 14.49
CA LYS A 65 12.44 -24.71 13.93
C LYS A 65 11.43 -23.65 14.34
N TRP A 66 11.91 -22.47 14.73
CA TRP A 66 11.09 -21.35 15.16
C TRP A 66 11.66 -20.02 14.65
N LEU A 67 10.77 -19.05 14.40
CA LEU A 67 11.05 -17.65 14.04
C LEU A 67 12.24 -17.45 13.09
N GLY A 68 12.08 -17.65 11.77
CA GLY A 68 13.17 -17.48 10.80
C GLY A 68 14.03 -18.72 10.58
N ASP A 69 13.43 -19.91 10.74
CA ASP A 69 14.02 -21.22 10.45
C ASP A 69 15.20 -21.62 11.36
N PHE A 70 15.37 -20.93 12.51
CA PHE A 70 16.37 -21.26 13.52
C PHE A 70 15.96 -22.51 14.31
N THR A 71 16.89 -23.44 14.52
CA THR A 71 16.73 -24.49 15.54
C THR A 71 17.10 -23.95 16.92
N HIS A 72 16.65 -24.62 17.98
CA HIS A 72 17.03 -24.29 19.35
C HIS A 72 18.55 -24.24 19.56
N LEU A 73 19.31 -25.07 18.85
CA LEU A 73 20.77 -25.06 18.87
C LEU A 73 21.36 -23.77 18.28
N HIS A 74 20.76 -23.22 17.21
CA HIS A 74 21.24 -21.95 16.65
C HIS A 74 21.13 -20.81 17.67
N ILE A 75 20.00 -20.73 18.38
CA ILE A 75 19.79 -19.69 19.40
C ILE A 75 20.72 -19.87 20.59
N ALA A 76 20.89 -21.11 21.06
CA ALA A 76 21.87 -21.40 22.10
C ALA A 76 23.29 -20.96 21.70
N VAL A 77 23.64 -21.07 20.42
CA VAL A 77 24.92 -20.56 19.88
C VAL A 77 24.93 -19.04 19.78
N ILE A 78 23.87 -18.40 19.28
CA ILE A 78 23.75 -16.93 19.17
C ILE A 78 23.92 -16.26 20.53
N GLU A 79 23.30 -16.82 21.57
CA GLU A 79 23.35 -16.33 22.95
C GLU A 79 24.57 -16.86 23.74
N ASN A 80 25.48 -17.58 23.07
CA ASN A 80 26.70 -18.19 23.63
C ASN A 80 26.46 -19.07 24.88
N LYS A 81 25.35 -19.81 24.93
CA LYS A 81 24.97 -20.68 26.06
C LYS A 81 25.57 -22.08 25.89
N LYS A 82 26.87 -22.24 26.09
CA LYS A 82 27.61 -23.51 25.88
C LYS A 82 26.96 -24.72 26.60
N ASN A 83 26.50 -24.54 27.83
CA ASN A 83 25.86 -25.61 28.60
C ASN A 83 24.51 -26.04 28.00
N VAL A 84 23.72 -25.07 27.50
CA VAL A 84 22.46 -25.35 26.82
C VAL A 84 22.72 -26.07 25.49
N ALA A 85 23.67 -25.58 24.69
CA ALA A 85 24.06 -26.22 23.45
C ALA A 85 24.51 -27.68 23.68
N GLY A 86 25.32 -27.93 24.72
CA GLY A 86 25.73 -29.29 25.11
C GLY A 86 24.56 -30.21 25.46
N ILE A 87 23.55 -29.70 26.19
CA ILE A 87 22.34 -30.46 26.50
C ILE A 87 21.53 -30.76 25.23
N LEU A 88 21.35 -29.79 24.34
CA LEU A 88 20.63 -29.99 23.09
C LEU A 88 21.33 -31.03 22.20
N ILE A 89 22.65 -30.94 22.05
CA ILE A 89 23.47 -31.90 21.28
C ILE A 89 23.37 -33.31 21.88
N ALA A 90 23.49 -33.44 23.21
CA ALA A 90 23.35 -34.72 23.90
C ALA A 90 21.97 -35.36 23.73
N ASN A 91 20.94 -34.56 23.41
CA ASN A 91 19.57 -35.01 23.13
C ASN A 91 19.26 -35.05 21.62
N GLY A 92 20.28 -35.09 20.75
CA GLY A 92 20.12 -35.34 19.31
C GLY A 92 19.92 -34.09 18.45
N ALA A 93 20.33 -32.91 18.92
CA ALA A 93 20.36 -31.72 18.05
C ALA A 93 21.34 -31.92 16.89
N ASN A 94 20.90 -31.61 15.67
CA ASN A 94 21.73 -31.65 14.47
C ASN A 94 22.71 -30.47 14.48
N VAL A 95 23.99 -30.77 14.68
CA VAL A 95 25.09 -29.79 14.73
C VAL A 95 25.33 -29.07 13.40
N ASP A 96 24.92 -29.67 12.28
CA ASP A 96 25.04 -29.11 10.92
C ASP A 96 23.68 -28.66 10.35
N ALA A 97 22.69 -28.43 11.23
CA ALA A 97 21.38 -27.93 10.79
C ALA A 97 21.53 -26.62 10.01
N LYS A 98 20.97 -26.57 8.80
CA LYS A 98 20.93 -25.36 7.97
C LYS A 98 19.61 -24.61 8.14
N ARG A 99 19.68 -23.30 8.30
CA ARG A 99 18.52 -22.39 8.19
C ARG A 99 18.49 -21.67 6.84
N LYS A 100 17.29 -21.31 6.37
CA LYS A 100 17.13 -20.41 5.22
C LYS A 100 17.29 -18.93 5.64
N PRO A 101 18.04 -18.11 4.88
CA PRO A 101 18.07 -16.66 5.09
C PRO A 101 16.70 -16.02 4.83
N SER A 102 16.34 -14.99 5.58
CA SER A 102 15.10 -14.21 5.41
C SER A 102 15.29 -13.05 4.41
N GLU A 103 14.21 -12.53 3.81
CA GLU A 103 14.27 -11.32 2.94
C GLU A 103 14.73 -10.05 3.69
N PHE A 104 14.68 -10.05 5.02
CA PHE A 104 15.20 -8.98 5.88
C PHE A 104 16.71 -9.13 6.16
N ASP A 105 17.35 -10.21 5.70
CA ASP A 105 18.78 -10.47 5.88
C ASP A 105 19.58 -9.78 4.73
N MET A 106 19.61 -8.45 4.72
CA MET A 106 20.48 -7.68 3.81
C MET A 106 21.80 -7.28 4.51
N GLU A 107 22.91 -7.45 3.77
CA GLU A 107 24.32 -7.12 4.07
C GLU A 107 25.07 -8.08 5.03
N MET A 108 26.36 -8.36 4.72
CA MET A 108 27.19 -9.43 5.31
C MET A 108 27.61 -9.16 6.78
N SER A 109 26.65 -9.21 7.69
CA SER A 109 26.88 -9.41 9.12
C SER A 109 26.37 -10.80 9.55
N SER A 110 26.39 -11.14 10.85
CA SER A 110 26.11 -12.48 11.42
C SER A 110 24.82 -13.20 10.98
N SER A 111 23.96 -12.52 10.22
CA SER A 111 22.67 -12.95 9.68
C SER A 111 22.74 -13.80 8.39
N THR A 112 23.91 -14.12 7.82
CA THR A 112 24.00 -15.07 6.67
C THR A 112 24.59 -16.43 7.03
N ALA A 113 25.14 -16.59 8.24
CA ALA A 113 25.62 -17.88 8.73
C ALA A 113 24.43 -18.84 8.87
N SER A 114 24.51 -19.99 8.20
CA SER A 114 23.41 -20.95 8.10
C SER A 114 23.57 -22.15 9.02
N THR A 115 24.79 -22.48 9.46
CA THR A 115 25.05 -23.54 10.44
C THR A 115 25.45 -23.00 11.81
N PRO A 116 25.21 -23.75 12.91
CA PRO A 116 25.69 -23.40 14.24
C PRO A 116 27.19 -23.10 14.28
N LEU A 117 28.03 -23.87 13.56
CA LEU A 117 29.48 -23.66 13.52
C LEU A 117 29.85 -22.34 12.84
N GLN A 118 29.16 -21.96 11.76
CA GLN A 118 29.38 -20.68 11.08
C GLN A 118 28.98 -19.49 11.96
N ILE A 119 27.89 -19.61 12.73
CA ILE A 119 27.49 -18.56 13.68
C ILE A 119 28.56 -18.41 14.78
N ALA A 120 29.02 -19.52 15.35
CA ALA A 120 30.10 -19.51 16.34
C ALA A 120 31.39 -18.89 15.77
N ALA A 121 31.67 -19.15 14.49
CA ALA A 121 32.81 -18.58 13.77
C ALA A 121 32.73 -17.07 13.58
N VAL A 122 31.58 -16.52 13.15
CA VAL A 122 31.40 -15.05 13.05
C VAL A 122 31.48 -14.37 14.42
N LYS A 123 30.86 -14.97 15.44
CA LYS A 123 30.78 -14.37 16.78
C LYS A 123 32.05 -14.56 17.63
N GLY A 124 33.02 -15.36 17.18
CA GLY A 124 34.27 -15.60 17.90
C GLY A 124 34.17 -16.57 19.07
N TYR A 125 33.12 -17.39 19.14
CA TYR A 125 32.88 -18.29 20.27
C TYR A 125 33.73 -19.56 20.18
N ARG A 126 35.05 -19.46 20.40
CA ARG A 126 35.98 -20.60 20.32
C ARG A 126 35.51 -21.82 21.10
N GLY A 127 35.11 -21.64 22.36
CA GLY A 127 34.66 -22.75 23.21
C GLY A 127 33.35 -23.39 22.75
N MET A 128 32.53 -22.68 21.98
CA MET A 128 31.32 -23.21 21.33
C MET A 128 31.66 -23.91 20.01
N ALA A 129 32.54 -23.32 19.20
CA ALA A 129 33.05 -23.94 17.98
C ALA A 129 33.73 -25.29 18.27
N GLU A 130 34.55 -25.35 19.33
CA GLU A 130 35.19 -26.60 19.78
C GLU A 130 34.16 -27.66 20.19
N LEU A 131 33.10 -27.27 20.89
CA LEU A 131 32.01 -28.17 21.27
C LEU A 131 31.32 -28.74 20.02
N LEU A 132 31.03 -27.91 19.02
CA LEU A 132 30.38 -28.31 17.78
C LEU A 132 31.27 -29.26 16.94
N ILE A 133 32.55 -28.91 16.76
CA ILE A 133 33.52 -29.72 16.00
C ILE A 133 33.73 -31.08 16.66
N THR A 134 33.89 -31.12 17.99
CA THR A 134 34.05 -32.38 18.75
C THR A 134 32.81 -33.28 18.64
N ASN A 135 31.63 -32.71 18.38
CA ASN A 135 30.39 -33.44 18.16
C ASN A 135 30.05 -33.65 16.67
N GLY A 136 31.04 -33.52 15.78
CA GLY A 136 30.94 -33.92 14.39
C GLY A 136 30.47 -32.86 13.40
N ALA A 137 30.50 -31.57 13.76
CA ALA A 137 30.18 -30.50 12.83
C ALA A 137 31.18 -30.46 11.65
N ASP A 138 30.68 -30.34 10.42
CA ASP A 138 31.50 -30.25 9.22
C ASP A 138 32.20 -28.88 9.12
N VAL A 139 33.51 -28.90 9.34
CA VAL A 139 34.40 -27.73 9.32
C VAL A 139 34.38 -26.99 7.97
N ASN A 140 34.13 -27.72 6.88
CA ASN A 140 34.13 -27.20 5.50
C ASN A 140 32.72 -27.03 4.93
N ALA A 141 31.68 -27.12 5.76
CA ALA A 141 30.30 -26.92 5.33
C ALA A 141 30.10 -25.53 4.71
N LYS A 142 29.65 -25.52 3.45
CA LYS A 142 29.29 -24.29 2.74
C LYS A 142 27.88 -23.83 3.11
N ALA A 143 27.75 -22.56 3.45
CA ALA A 143 26.48 -21.84 3.51
C ALA A 143 25.89 -21.66 2.10
N ASP A 144 24.66 -21.13 2.02
CA ASP A 144 23.99 -20.88 0.73
C ASP A 144 24.73 -19.83 -0.12
N ASN A 145 25.53 -18.97 0.52
CA ASN A 145 26.44 -18.03 -0.14
C ASN A 145 27.84 -18.62 -0.41
N ALA A 146 28.01 -19.94 -0.37
CA ALA A 146 29.27 -20.66 -0.56
C ALA A 146 30.40 -20.41 0.47
N ASN A 147 30.20 -19.53 1.46
CA ASN A 147 31.20 -19.29 2.51
C ASN A 147 31.24 -20.45 3.52
N THR A 148 32.44 -20.79 4.00
CA THR A 148 32.68 -21.79 5.06
C THR A 148 32.82 -21.12 6.43
N ALA A 149 32.84 -21.92 7.51
CA ALA A 149 33.16 -21.41 8.85
C ALA A 149 34.51 -20.67 8.89
N LEU A 150 35.49 -21.09 8.09
CA LEU A 150 36.77 -20.40 7.96
C LEU A 150 36.61 -19.02 7.32
N HIS A 151 35.85 -18.88 6.22
CA HIS A 151 35.57 -17.56 5.63
C HIS A 151 34.94 -16.60 6.64
N TYR A 152 33.99 -17.08 7.43
CA TYR A 152 33.32 -16.29 8.45
C TYR A 152 34.22 -15.91 9.63
N ALA A 153 35.04 -16.85 10.13
CA ALA A 153 36.00 -16.58 11.19
C ALA A 153 37.06 -15.57 10.73
N VAL A 154 37.56 -15.73 9.50
CA VAL A 154 38.51 -14.80 8.89
C VAL A 154 37.86 -13.44 8.67
N PHE A 155 36.68 -13.38 8.07
CA PHE A 155 35.96 -12.12 7.84
C PHE A 155 35.72 -11.33 9.13
N ALA A 156 35.42 -12.03 10.23
CA ALA A 156 35.17 -11.45 11.54
C ALA A 156 36.44 -11.24 12.40
N GLY A 157 37.63 -11.55 11.88
CA GLY A 157 38.91 -11.34 12.60
C GLY A 157 39.13 -12.30 13.77
N GLN A 158 38.47 -13.46 13.79
CA GLN A 158 38.45 -14.37 14.94
C GLN A 158 39.62 -15.36 14.91
N LYS A 159 40.85 -14.87 15.12
CA LYS A 159 42.10 -15.67 15.07
C LYS A 159 42.01 -16.99 15.85
N ALA A 160 41.50 -16.95 17.08
CA ALA A 160 41.40 -18.13 17.93
C ALA A 160 40.42 -19.18 17.38
N VAL A 161 39.42 -18.79 16.59
CA VAL A 161 38.55 -19.74 15.89
C VAL A 161 39.21 -20.21 14.59
N VAL A 162 39.94 -19.34 13.88
CA VAL A 162 40.73 -19.72 12.69
C VAL A 162 41.72 -20.84 13.02
N GLU A 163 42.54 -20.68 14.06
CA GLU A 163 43.49 -21.71 14.50
C GLU A 163 42.81 -23.05 14.80
N LEU A 164 41.65 -23.00 15.46
CA LEU A 164 40.87 -24.19 15.78
C LEU A 164 40.35 -24.88 14.51
N LEU A 165 39.85 -24.11 13.54
CA LEU A 165 39.35 -24.63 12.27
C LEU A 165 40.50 -25.25 11.46
N LEU A 166 41.66 -24.59 11.38
CA LEU A 166 42.86 -25.10 10.70
C LEU A 166 43.35 -26.41 11.33
N ALA A 167 43.41 -26.48 12.66
CA ALA A 167 43.78 -27.69 13.39
C ALA A 167 42.82 -28.87 13.15
N ASN A 168 41.60 -28.61 12.69
CA ASN A 168 40.58 -29.61 12.38
C ASN A 168 40.31 -29.76 10.87
N GLY A 169 41.26 -29.37 10.01
CA GLY A 169 41.23 -29.66 8.58
C GLY A 169 40.38 -28.71 7.74
N ALA A 170 40.29 -27.44 8.13
CA ALA A 170 39.67 -26.42 7.28
C ALA A 170 40.45 -26.23 5.96
N ASP A 171 39.74 -26.25 4.84
CA ASP A 171 40.30 -26.11 3.50
C ASP A 171 40.54 -24.61 3.17
N LEU A 172 41.79 -24.31 2.83
CA LEU A 172 42.30 -22.97 2.54
C LEU A 172 41.98 -22.47 1.13
N ASP A 173 41.65 -23.38 0.21
CA ASP A 173 41.50 -23.08 -1.22
C ASP A 173 40.04 -22.93 -1.65
N LEU A 174 39.10 -23.21 -0.75
CA LEU A 174 37.68 -23.05 -1.03
C LEU A 174 37.34 -21.58 -1.30
N LYS A 175 36.65 -21.34 -2.41
CA LYS A 175 36.15 -20.02 -2.78
C LYS A 175 34.75 -19.79 -2.22
N GLY A 176 34.57 -18.64 -1.56
CA GLY A 176 33.30 -18.13 -1.05
C GLY A 176 32.42 -17.46 -2.11
N ARG A 177 31.42 -16.67 -1.68
CA ARG A 177 30.43 -15.99 -2.55
C ARG A 177 31.08 -15.16 -3.67
N ASP A 178 32.10 -14.40 -3.29
CA ASP A 178 32.76 -13.41 -4.15
C ASP A 178 33.89 -14.04 -5.00
N GLY A 179 34.02 -15.37 -4.97
CA GLY A 179 35.12 -16.08 -5.61
C GLY A 179 36.46 -15.97 -4.85
N LEU A 180 36.45 -15.37 -3.66
CA LEU A 180 37.63 -15.14 -2.83
C LEU A 180 37.94 -16.34 -1.93
N THR A 181 39.23 -16.60 -1.71
CA THR A 181 39.73 -17.56 -0.71
C THR A 181 39.73 -16.94 0.70
N PRO A 182 39.80 -17.74 1.78
CA PRO A 182 40.03 -17.24 3.13
C PRO A 182 41.23 -16.29 3.24
N LEU A 183 42.35 -16.59 2.58
CA LEU A 183 43.53 -15.71 2.58
C LEU A 183 43.22 -14.36 1.93
N GLU A 184 42.55 -14.35 0.78
CA GLU A 184 42.13 -13.11 0.11
C GLU A 184 41.12 -12.32 0.94
N VAL A 185 40.24 -12.99 1.68
CA VAL A 185 39.33 -12.35 2.65
C VAL A 185 40.10 -11.73 3.83
N ALA A 186 41.14 -12.41 4.34
CA ALA A 186 41.98 -11.88 5.41
C ALA A 186 42.69 -10.59 4.97
N VAL A 187 43.26 -10.59 3.76
CA VAL A 187 43.91 -9.42 3.15
C VAL A 187 42.91 -8.29 2.93
N LYS A 188 41.73 -8.60 2.36
CA LYS A 188 40.66 -7.61 2.12
C LYS A 188 40.14 -6.95 3.40
N ARG A 189 40.26 -7.63 4.55
CA ARG A 189 39.80 -7.15 5.87
C ARG A 189 40.92 -6.65 6.77
N SER A 190 42.14 -6.52 6.25
CA SER A 190 43.32 -6.07 6.99
C SER A 190 43.67 -6.96 8.20
N HIS A 191 43.31 -8.26 8.16
CA HIS A 191 43.61 -9.20 9.24
C HIS A 191 44.99 -9.84 9.06
N GLU A 192 46.05 -9.05 9.27
CA GLU A 192 47.45 -9.41 9.04
C GLU A 192 47.86 -10.73 9.73
N GLU A 193 47.57 -10.87 11.04
CA GLU A 193 47.92 -12.10 11.79
C GLU A 193 47.21 -13.34 11.25
N ILE A 194 45.99 -13.18 10.76
CA ILE A 194 45.22 -14.27 10.16
C ILE A 194 45.76 -14.59 8.77
N ALA A 195 46.10 -13.58 7.96
CA ALA A 195 46.73 -13.78 6.67
C ALA A 195 48.05 -14.57 6.81
N ARG A 196 48.89 -14.24 7.80
CA ARG A 196 50.10 -15.01 8.12
C ARG A 196 49.83 -16.48 8.46
N LEU A 197 48.76 -16.76 9.20
CA LEU A 197 48.37 -18.14 9.53
C LEU A 197 47.88 -18.95 8.32
N LEU A 198 47.38 -18.28 7.28
CA LEU A 198 46.82 -18.91 6.08
C LEU A 198 47.85 -19.10 4.96
N VAL A 199 49.04 -18.47 5.06
CA VAL A 199 50.13 -18.66 4.09
C VAL A 199 50.89 -19.96 4.42
N THR A 200 50.92 -20.88 3.45
CA THR A 200 51.67 -22.15 3.51
C THR A 200 52.89 -22.11 2.56
N GLU A 201 53.80 -23.08 2.65
CA GLU A 201 54.99 -23.15 1.77
C GLU A 201 54.65 -23.18 0.27
N ASP A 202 53.48 -23.70 -0.09
CA ASP A 202 52.99 -23.84 -1.47
C ASP A 202 52.19 -22.61 -1.96
N THR A 203 51.96 -21.58 -1.13
CA THR A 203 51.17 -20.40 -1.50
C THR A 203 51.96 -19.47 -2.44
N GLU A 204 51.37 -19.07 -3.57
CA GLU A 204 51.97 -18.07 -4.47
C GLU A 204 51.88 -16.66 -3.85
N VAL A 205 52.99 -16.15 -3.33
CA VAL A 205 53.05 -14.83 -2.67
C VAL A 205 53.46 -13.74 -3.66
N THR A 206 52.53 -12.83 -3.97
CA THR A 206 52.80 -11.61 -4.75
C THR A 206 53.58 -10.58 -3.93
N ILE A 207 54.21 -9.60 -4.59
CA ILE A 207 54.90 -8.50 -3.90
C ILE A 207 53.96 -7.69 -2.98
N HIS A 208 52.69 -7.53 -3.36
CA HIS A 208 51.66 -6.88 -2.55
C HIS A 208 51.33 -7.67 -1.29
N LEU A 209 51.18 -8.99 -1.41
CA LEU A 209 50.91 -9.86 -0.27
C LEU A 209 52.11 -9.92 0.68
N ALA A 210 53.34 -10.03 0.14
CA ALA A 210 54.57 -9.99 0.93
C ALA A 210 54.71 -8.68 1.71
N ALA A 211 54.35 -7.55 1.08
CA ALA A 211 54.34 -6.25 1.73
C ALA A 211 53.27 -6.15 2.83
N PHE A 212 52.07 -6.70 2.61
CA PHE A 212 50.99 -6.71 3.60
C PHE A 212 51.29 -7.55 4.85
N ILE A 213 51.84 -8.75 4.68
CA ILE A 213 52.09 -9.68 5.79
C ILE A 213 53.39 -9.38 6.57
N GLY A 214 54.23 -8.45 6.07
CA GLY A 214 55.53 -8.14 6.66
C GLY A 214 56.65 -9.15 6.33
N ASP A 215 56.55 -9.93 5.25
CA ASP A 215 57.58 -10.93 4.88
C ASP A 215 58.78 -10.24 4.21
N LEU A 216 59.62 -9.62 5.03
CA LEU A 216 60.79 -8.86 4.60
C LEU A 216 61.78 -9.71 3.76
N PRO A 217 62.11 -10.97 4.12
CA PRO A 217 62.96 -11.82 3.28
C PRO A 217 62.38 -12.09 1.89
N LYS A 218 61.09 -12.44 1.79
CA LYS A 218 60.45 -12.72 0.50
C LYS A 218 60.29 -11.46 -0.32
N LEU A 219 59.95 -10.34 0.31
CA LEU A 219 59.85 -9.04 -0.34
C LEU A 219 61.19 -8.62 -0.95
N LYS A 220 62.30 -8.78 -0.21
CA LYS A 220 63.66 -8.55 -0.73
C LYS A 220 63.96 -9.45 -1.92
N ALA A 221 63.69 -10.75 -1.81
CA ALA A 221 63.94 -11.70 -2.89
C ALA A 221 63.16 -11.36 -4.17
N LEU A 222 61.89 -10.93 -4.06
CA LEU A 222 61.05 -10.54 -5.20
C LEU A 222 61.55 -9.26 -5.88
N ILE A 223 62.02 -8.29 -5.11
CA ILE A 223 62.60 -7.05 -5.65
C ILE A 223 63.94 -7.33 -6.33
N GLU A 224 64.79 -8.18 -5.74
CA GLU A 224 66.06 -8.62 -6.32
C GLU A 224 65.88 -9.46 -7.59
N ALA A 225 64.79 -10.23 -7.67
CA ALA A 225 64.38 -10.95 -8.87
C ALA A 225 63.85 -10.03 -10.01
N GLY A 226 63.80 -8.71 -9.78
CA GLY A 226 63.45 -7.70 -10.79
C GLY A 226 62.04 -7.14 -10.70
N THR A 227 61.27 -7.48 -9.66
CA THR A 227 59.92 -6.92 -9.45
C THR A 227 60.03 -5.47 -8.99
N ARG A 228 59.33 -4.55 -9.66
CA ARG A 228 59.31 -3.13 -9.28
C ARG A 228 58.54 -2.90 -7.98
N PRO A 229 59.04 -2.04 -7.06
CA PRO A 229 58.36 -1.76 -5.77
C PRO A 229 57.11 -0.87 -5.90
N ASP A 230 56.86 -0.29 -7.07
CA ASP A 230 55.73 0.60 -7.38
C ASP A 230 54.69 -0.06 -8.31
N VAL A 231 54.73 -1.38 -8.47
CA VAL A 231 53.79 -2.11 -9.33
C VAL A 231 52.36 -1.99 -8.81
N ASN A 232 51.42 -1.64 -9.68
CA ASN A 232 50.00 -1.63 -9.35
C ASN A 232 49.45 -3.07 -9.40
N ASP A 233 48.58 -3.42 -8.47
CA ASP A 233 47.71 -4.58 -8.62
C ASP A 233 46.53 -4.26 -9.56
N LYS A 234 45.56 -5.19 -9.63
CA LYS A 234 44.34 -5.04 -10.44
C LYS A 234 43.46 -3.85 -10.03
N ASP A 235 43.58 -3.39 -8.79
CA ASP A 235 42.78 -2.32 -8.20
C ASP A 235 43.56 -0.99 -8.15
N GLY A 236 44.79 -0.96 -8.67
CA GLY A 236 45.65 0.21 -8.69
C GLY A 236 46.44 0.45 -7.40
N MET A 237 46.37 -0.47 -6.43
CA MET A 237 47.11 -0.42 -5.18
C MET A 237 48.57 -0.84 -5.38
N ARG A 238 49.47 -0.06 -4.79
CA ARG A 238 50.93 -0.33 -4.76
C ARG A 238 51.33 -1.09 -3.49
N PRO A 239 52.46 -1.83 -3.49
CA PRO A 239 52.99 -2.52 -2.32
C PRO A 239 53.11 -1.63 -1.07
N LEU A 240 53.40 -0.34 -1.24
CA LEU A 240 53.50 0.59 -0.11
C LEU A 240 52.14 0.84 0.59
N HIS A 241 51.02 0.79 -0.13
CA HIS A 241 49.69 0.87 0.50
C HIS A 241 49.45 -0.38 1.35
N TYR A 242 49.77 -1.56 0.80
CA TYR A 242 49.68 -2.83 1.51
C TYR A 242 50.58 -2.89 2.74
N ALA A 243 51.83 -2.41 2.65
CA ALA A 243 52.74 -2.32 3.80
C ALA A 243 52.20 -1.36 4.88
N ALA A 244 51.59 -0.24 4.47
CA ALA A 244 50.96 0.70 5.41
C ALA A 244 49.71 0.13 6.09
N THR A 245 48.93 -0.70 5.38
CA THR A 245 47.80 -1.49 5.95
C THR A 245 48.27 -2.69 6.77
N GLY A 246 49.45 -3.24 6.48
CA GLY A 246 50.05 -4.34 7.25
C GLY A 246 50.66 -3.88 8.57
N GLY A 247 51.06 -2.62 8.66
CA GLY A 247 51.62 -2.04 9.88
C GLY A 247 53.10 -2.35 10.12
N ASP A 248 53.77 -3.03 9.18
CA ASP A 248 55.19 -3.36 9.32
C ASP A 248 56.10 -2.24 8.80
N ARG A 249 56.78 -1.56 9.74
CA ARG A 249 57.67 -0.44 9.43
C ARG A 249 58.86 -0.85 8.56
N ASP A 250 59.41 -2.05 8.75
CA ASP A 250 60.62 -2.48 8.05
C ASP A 250 60.36 -2.70 6.56
N THR A 251 59.21 -3.25 6.19
CA THR A 251 58.78 -3.36 4.79
C THR A 251 58.46 -1.99 4.17
N VAL A 252 57.81 -1.08 4.91
CA VAL A 252 57.60 0.32 4.48
C VAL A 252 58.94 1.01 4.20
N GLU A 253 59.91 0.87 5.10
CA GLU A 253 61.26 1.42 4.95
C GLU A 253 61.98 0.84 3.73
N LEU A 254 61.92 -0.48 3.54
CA LEU A 254 62.52 -1.15 2.38
C LEU A 254 61.91 -0.65 1.06
N LEU A 255 60.58 -0.56 0.98
CA LEU A 255 59.88 -0.13 -0.23
C LEU A 255 60.22 1.32 -0.59
N ILE A 256 60.21 2.23 0.38
CA ILE A 256 60.59 3.64 0.17
C ILE A 256 62.07 3.74 -0.23
N ALA A 257 62.97 2.99 0.42
CA ALA A 257 64.39 2.96 0.07
C ALA A 257 64.64 2.42 -1.36
N LYS A 258 63.73 1.61 -1.90
CA LYS A 258 63.76 1.10 -3.28
C LYS A 258 62.99 1.99 -4.27
N GLY A 259 62.50 3.15 -3.84
CA GLY A 259 61.91 4.16 -4.72
C GLY A 259 60.38 4.17 -4.77
N ALA A 260 59.69 3.55 -3.81
CA ALA A 260 58.24 3.70 -3.69
C ALA A 260 57.86 5.14 -3.30
N ASP A 261 56.87 5.70 -4.00
CA ASP A 261 56.35 7.04 -3.75
C ASP A 261 55.49 7.08 -2.48
N VAL A 262 55.94 7.85 -1.48
CA VAL A 262 55.30 8.01 -0.16
C VAL A 262 53.91 8.66 -0.24
N ASN A 263 53.64 9.46 -1.27
CA ASN A 263 52.36 10.13 -1.50
C ASN A 263 51.59 9.50 -2.66
N ALA A 264 51.94 8.27 -3.05
CA ALA A 264 51.20 7.53 -4.06
C ALA A 264 49.71 7.51 -3.70
N ARG A 265 48.86 7.76 -4.70
CA ARG A 265 47.41 7.72 -4.53
C ARG A 265 46.83 6.51 -5.23
N VAL A 266 45.85 5.87 -4.59
CA VAL A 266 45.07 4.82 -5.23
C VAL A 266 44.23 5.45 -6.36
N PRO A 267 44.26 4.92 -7.60
CA PRO A 267 43.41 5.41 -8.69
C PRO A 267 41.92 5.24 -8.36
N ARG A 268 41.07 6.17 -8.85
CA ARG A 268 39.61 6.03 -8.75
C ARG A 268 39.13 4.90 -9.68
N VAL A 269 38.31 3.99 -9.17
CA VAL A 269 37.60 2.98 -9.97
C VAL A 269 36.46 3.67 -10.72
N LEU A 270 36.52 3.70 -12.06
CA LEU A 270 35.46 4.27 -12.91
C LEU A 270 34.27 3.30 -13.01
N SER A 271 33.05 3.80 -12.95
CA SER A 271 31.85 3.03 -13.30
C SER A 271 31.84 2.68 -14.79
N ASP A 272 31.09 1.66 -15.20
CA ASP A 272 31.06 1.22 -16.60
C ASP A 272 30.54 2.32 -17.54
N GLY A 273 29.63 3.19 -17.08
CA GLY A 273 29.18 4.36 -17.83
C GLY A 273 30.24 5.47 -17.94
N GLU A 274 31.10 5.64 -16.93
CA GLU A 274 32.23 6.57 -16.99
C GLU A 274 33.39 6.03 -17.85
N LYS A 275 33.58 4.70 -17.90
CA LYS A 275 34.50 4.06 -18.85
C LYS A 275 34.04 4.29 -20.29
N GLU A 276 32.74 4.12 -20.55
CA GLU A 276 32.14 4.35 -21.87
C GLU A 276 32.25 5.82 -22.29
N LEU A 277 32.01 6.76 -21.36
CA LEU A 277 32.21 8.19 -21.59
C LEU A 277 33.68 8.55 -21.83
N ARG A 278 34.62 7.93 -21.09
CA ARG A 278 36.07 8.08 -21.30
C ARG A 278 36.48 7.56 -22.68
N ASP A 279 35.96 6.41 -23.09
CA ASP A 279 36.27 5.80 -24.39
C ASP A 279 35.65 6.63 -25.54
N GLN A 280 34.49 7.25 -25.35
CA GLN A 280 33.92 8.23 -26.29
C GLN A 280 34.77 9.51 -26.40
N LEU A 281 35.26 10.03 -25.26
CA LEU A 281 36.05 11.26 -25.18
C LEU A 281 37.51 11.08 -25.64
N GLN A 282 38.07 9.86 -25.67
CA GLN A 282 39.41 9.59 -26.21
C GLN A 282 39.51 9.76 -27.74
N SER A 283 38.39 9.94 -28.45
CA SER A 283 38.38 10.24 -29.89
C SER A 283 38.58 11.73 -30.22
N GLU A 284 38.46 12.62 -29.24
CA GLU A 284 38.66 14.06 -29.41
C GLU A 284 39.67 14.58 -28.36
N THR A 285 40.72 15.26 -28.80
CA THR A 285 41.70 15.92 -27.91
C THR A 285 41.05 17.10 -27.18
N SER A 286 40.22 16.83 -26.18
CA SER A 286 39.59 17.84 -25.33
C SER A 286 40.26 17.87 -23.94
N LYS A 287 40.25 19.04 -23.30
CA LYS A 287 40.74 19.24 -21.93
C LYS A 287 40.03 18.35 -20.89
N ASP A 288 38.85 17.84 -21.22
CA ASP A 288 38.00 17.07 -20.29
C ASP A 288 38.48 15.62 -20.16
N ALA A 289 39.06 15.03 -21.22
CA ALA A 289 39.70 13.71 -21.14
C ALA A 289 40.90 13.72 -20.18
N LYS A 290 41.65 14.84 -20.17
CA LYS A 290 42.77 15.06 -19.25
C LYS A 290 42.33 15.30 -17.81
N ALA A 291 41.17 15.92 -17.59
CA ALA A 291 40.58 16.08 -16.26
C ALA A 291 40.06 14.77 -15.64
N ILE A 292 39.72 13.77 -16.47
CA ILE A 292 39.38 12.40 -16.03
C ILE A 292 40.65 11.60 -15.71
N GLU A 293 41.74 11.79 -16.47
CA GLU A 293 43.05 11.15 -16.23
C GLU A 293 43.84 11.77 -15.07
N ASP A 294 43.78 13.10 -14.87
CA ASP A 294 44.51 13.84 -13.81
C ASP A 294 43.78 13.83 -12.45
N ASN A 295 42.64 13.14 -12.30
CA ASN A 295 41.88 13.10 -11.05
C ASN A 295 42.45 12.07 -10.06
N GLU A 296 43.71 12.27 -9.67
CA GLU A 296 44.40 11.57 -8.58
C GLU A 296 43.81 11.96 -7.22
N ALA A 297 42.59 11.51 -6.92
CA ALA A 297 41.88 11.84 -5.68
C ALA A 297 41.93 10.73 -4.60
N GLY A 298 42.53 9.57 -4.85
CA GLY A 298 42.43 8.44 -3.89
C GLY A 298 43.29 8.54 -2.63
N PHE A 299 43.10 7.56 -1.74
CA PHE A 299 43.81 7.42 -0.48
C PHE A 299 45.31 7.19 -0.67
N THR A 300 46.11 7.68 0.28
CA THR A 300 47.57 7.51 0.32
C THR A 300 47.98 6.48 1.37
N PRO A 301 49.24 5.99 1.40
CA PRO A 301 49.73 5.11 2.48
C PRO A 301 49.46 5.67 3.89
N LEU A 302 49.54 6.99 4.08
CA LEU A 302 49.23 7.62 5.36
C LEU A 302 47.75 7.50 5.76
N HIS A 303 46.82 7.49 4.80
CA HIS A 303 45.41 7.24 5.10
C HIS A 303 45.20 5.82 5.62
N PHE A 304 45.84 4.81 4.99
CA PHE A 304 45.73 3.43 5.45
C PHE A 304 46.33 3.23 6.84
N ALA A 305 47.54 3.76 7.09
CA ALA A 305 48.14 3.74 8.42
C ALA A 305 47.25 4.41 9.48
N ALA A 306 46.55 5.49 9.11
CA ALA A 306 45.61 6.19 9.99
C ALA A 306 44.27 5.47 10.20
N ILE A 307 43.76 4.73 9.20
CA ILE A 307 42.53 3.93 9.33
C ILE A 307 42.76 2.74 10.25
N ASP A 308 43.94 2.12 10.24
CA ASP A 308 44.22 0.91 11.00
C ASP A 308 44.97 1.18 12.32
N GLY A 309 45.47 2.41 12.51
CA GLY A 309 46.04 2.89 13.77
C GLY A 309 47.53 2.61 13.98
N TYR A 310 48.29 2.40 12.90
CA TYR A 310 49.72 2.08 12.98
C TYR A 310 50.57 3.34 13.20
N LEU A 311 50.80 3.68 14.47
CA LEU A 311 51.54 4.87 14.89
C LEU A 311 52.95 4.97 14.29
N ASP A 312 53.76 3.92 14.44
CA ASP A 312 55.15 3.89 14.00
C ASP A 312 55.29 4.04 12.48
N VAL A 313 54.35 3.46 11.73
CA VAL A 313 54.29 3.57 10.27
C VAL A 313 53.84 4.97 9.87
N ALA A 314 52.80 5.51 10.51
CA ALA A 314 52.33 6.88 10.25
C ALA A 314 53.43 7.91 10.52
N GLU A 315 54.15 7.80 11.64
CA GLU A 315 55.28 8.66 11.98
C GLU A 315 56.37 8.59 10.92
N PHE A 316 56.79 7.37 10.55
CA PHE A 316 57.83 7.18 9.55
C PHE A 316 57.42 7.73 8.17
N LEU A 317 56.18 7.51 7.74
CA LEU A 317 55.65 8.05 6.48
C LEU A 317 55.69 9.59 6.48
N ILE A 318 55.27 10.24 7.58
CA ILE A 318 55.32 11.70 7.72
C ILE A 318 56.77 12.21 7.65
N ASP A 319 57.70 11.55 8.35
CA ASP A 319 59.13 11.89 8.34
C ASP A 319 59.77 11.73 6.95
N LYS A 320 59.22 10.84 6.11
CA LYS A 320 59.62 10.67 4.69
C LYS A 320 58.86 11.59 3.73
N GLY A 321 58.04 12.51 4.22
CA GLY A 321 57.37 13.54 3.43
C GLY A 321 55.93 13.22 3.03
N ALA A 322 55.25 12.33 3.75
CA ALA A 322 53.80 12.17 3.60
C ALA A 322 53.05 13.44 4.01
N LYS A 323 52.12 13.89 3.18
CA LYS A 323 51.30 15.09 3.43
C LYS A 323 50.14 14.77 4.38
N VAL A 324 50.13 15.40 5.56
CA VAL A 324 49.17 15.12 6.65
C VAL A 324 47.72 15.49 6.36
N ASP A 325 47.47 16.57 5.61
CA ASP A 325 46.12 17.04 5.22
C ASP A 325 45.73 16.63 3.80
N THR A 326 46.30 15.51 3.32
CA THR A 326 45.89 14.99 2.02
C THR A 326 44.43 14.59 2.09
N LYS A 327 43.65 15.05 1.13
CA LYS A 327 42.22 14.74 1.01
C LYS A 327 42.03 13.45 0.22
N GLY A 328 41.20 12.55 0.76
CA GLY A 328 40.75 11.33 0.08
C GLY A 328 39.81 11.58 -1.10
N PRO A 329 39.20 10.52 -1.68
CA PRO A 329 38.48 10.63 -2.95
C PRO A 329 37.18 11.42 -2.84
N HIS A 330 36.96 12.30 -3.83
CA HIS A 330 35.68 13.00 -4.02
C HIS A 330 34.56 12.03 -4.43
N HIS A 331 33.51 11.98 -3.62
CA HIS A 331 32.25 11.31 -3.95
C HIS A 331 31.39 12.24 -4.82
N PHE A 332 30.90 11.74 -5.96
CA PHE A 332 29.92 12.44 -6.78
C PHE A 332 28.52 12.11 -6.25
N TYR A 333 27.81 13.10 -5.69
CA TYR A 333 26.39 12.97 -5.34
C TYR A 333 25.52 13.53 -6.48
N PRO A 334 24.54 12.79 -7.03
CA PRO A 334 23.73 13.27 -8.16
C PRO A 334 22.70 14.35 -7.78
N PHE A 335 22.58 14.71 -6.50
CA PHE A 335 21.51 15.55 -5.98
C PHE A 335 22.06 16.64 -5.04
N GLY A 336 22.42 17.80 -5.60
CA GLY A 336 22.58 19.06 -4.85
C GLY A 336 24.00 19.55 -4.60
N ASP A 337 24.13 20.88 -4.44
CA ASP A 337 25.34 21.66 -4.18
C ASP A 337 25.95 21.40 -2.78
N GLU A 338 26.29 20.15 -2.44
CA GLU A 338 26.97 19.83 -1.18
C GLU A 338 28.51 19.87 -1.30
N PRO A 339 29.24 20.27 -0.24
CA PRO A 339 30.69 20.43 -0.27
C PRO A 339 31.41 19.09 -0.47
N ALA A 340 32.51 19.15 -1.21
CA ALA A 340 33.32 18.00 -1.58
C ALA A 340 33.77 17.19 -0.35
N LEU A 341 33.57 15.87 -0.40
CA LEU A 341 33.91 14.92 0.66
C LEU A 341 35.43 14.66 0.67
N ASP A 342 36.12 15.15 1.70
CA ASP A 342 37.59 15.19 1.78
C ASP A 342 38.09 14.50 3.06
N ASN A 343 37.89 13.18 3.19
CA ASN A 343 38.37 12.41 4.34
C ASN A 343 39.89 12.52 4.47
N THR A 344 40.38 13.22 5.49
CA THR A 344 41.81 13.33 5.82
C THR A 344 42.26 12.14 6.69
N PRO A 345 43.58 11.85 6.77
CA PRO A 345 44.11 10.87 7.71
C PRO A 345 43.66 11.13 9.15
N LEU A 346 43.63 12.40 9.57
CA LEU A 346 43.19 12.79 10.92
C LEU A 346 41.71 12.46 11.14
N PHE A 347 40.84 12.74 10.17
CA PHE A 347 39.43 12.39 10.26
C PHE A 347 39.22 10.88 10.44
N LEU A 348 39.94 10.08 9.63
CA LEU A 348 39.81 8.62 9.65
C LEU A 348 40.31 8.03 10.97
N ALA A 349 41.50 8.46 11.44
CA ALA A 349 42.02 8.06 12.75
C ALA A 349 41.07 8.47 13.89
N ALA A 350 40.50 9.68 13.82
CA ALA A 350 39.54 10.18 14.80
C ALA A 350 38.25 9.35 14.84
N SER A 351 37.71 9.01 13.67
CA SER A 351 36.47 8.23 13.53
C SER A 351 36.60 6.77 13.97
N ASN A 352 37.82 6.22 14.00
CA ASN A 352 38.08 4.85 14.46
C ASN A 352 38.70 4.79 15.87
N GLY A 353 39.00 5.94 16.48
CA GLY A 353 39.41 6.01 17.88
C GLY A 353 40.91 5.86 18.15
N TYR A 354 41.77 6.04 17.15
CA TYR A 354 43.22 5.97 17.30
C TYR A 354 43.81 7.28 17.82
N SER A 355 43.67 7.53 19.13
CA SER A 355 44.05 8.80 19.76
C SER A 355 45.53 9.18 19.57
N GLU A 356 46.44 8.21 19.58
CA GLU A 356 47.88 8.46 19.43
C GLU A 356 48.24 8.91 18.01
N VAL A 357 47.60 8.31 16.99
CA VAL A 357 47.77 8.73 15.59
C VAL A 357 47.15 10.11 15.36
N VAL A 358 46.01 10.41 15.99
CA VAL A 358 45.42 11.75 15.96
C VAL A 358 46.32 12.78 16.61
N GLU A 359 46.93 12.47 17.76
CA GLU A 359 47.88 13.34 18.45
C GLU A 359 49.13 13.60 17.59
N LEU A 360 49.68 12.54 16.99
CA LEU A 360 50.77 12.66 16.03
C LEU A 360 50.38 13.58 14.88
N LEU A 361 49.28 13.32 14.18
CA LEU A 361 48.84 14.13 13.03
C LEU A 361 48.60 15.59 13.41
N ALA A 362 47.92 15.86 14.52
CA ALA A 362 47.65 17.21 15.02
C ALA A 362 48.96 17.94 15.38
N SER A 363 49.90 17.28 16.07
CA SER A 363 51.21 17.86 16.41
C SER A 363 52.08 18.16 15.18
N ARG A 364 51.85 17.45 14.07
CA ARG A 364 52.50 17.66 12.78
C ARG A 364 51.73 18.63 11.86
N GLY A 365 50.73 19.33 12.40
CA GLY A 365 50.05 20.45 11.74
C GLY A 365 48.80 20.06 10.94
N ALA A 366 48.24 18.86 11.13
CA ALA A 366 46.97 18.48 10.51
C ALA A 366 45.80 19.32 11.04
N ASP A 367 44.83 19.62 10.18
CA ASP A 367 43.64 20.38 10.55
C ASP A 367 42.68 19.53 11.41
N VAL A 368 42.63 19.85 12.70
CA VAL A 368 41.74 19.18 13.68
C VAL A 368 40.26 19.46 13.45
N ASN A 369 39.91 20.50 12.69
CA ASN A 369 38.54 20.86 12.34
C ASN A 369 38.11 20.31 10.98
N THR A 370 38.88 19.36 10.44
CA THR A 370 38.54 18.62 9.23
C THR A 370 37.13 18.02 9.30
N THR A 371 36.44 18.06 8.16
CA THR A 371 35.11 17.48 7.96
C THR A 371 35.20 16.29 7.03
N GLY A 372 34.53 15.20 7.38
CA GLY A 372 34.50 14.00 6.56
C GLY A 372 33.25 13.17 6.80
N SER A 373 33.17 12.05 6.09
CA SER A 373 32.14 11.02 6.29
C SER A 373 32.83 9.72 6.67
N PRO A 374 32.39 9.02 7.73
CA PRO A 374 32.97 7.74 8.10
C PRO A 374 32.81 6.74 6.96
N LEU A 375 33.80 5.87 6.82
CA LEU A 375 33.69 4.69 5.98
C LEU A 375 32.67 3.75 6.64
N SER A 376 31.72 3.21 5.86
CA SER A 376 30.79 2.21 6.37
C SER A 376 31.57 0.97 6.80
N GLY A 377 31.29 0.45 8.00
CA GLY A 377 32.06 -0.63 8.63
C GLY A 377 32.05 -1.98 7.88
N ASP A 378 31.24 -2.08 6.83
CA ASP A 378 31.07 -3.29 6.02
C ASP A 378 31.50 -3.12 4.55
N SER A 379 31.89 -1.91 4.12
CA SER A 379 32.31 -1.70 2.73
C SER A 379 33.83 -1.78 2.61
N PRO A 380 34.37 -2.64 1.73
CA PRO A 380 35.81 -2.70 1.51
C PRO A 380 36.32 -1.32 1.09
N TYR A 381 37.57 -1.01 1.44
CA TYR A 381 38.32 0.22 1.10
C TYR A 381 38.26 0.62 -0.40
N TRP A 382 37.74 -0.25 -1.27
CA TRP A 382 37.59 -0.12 -2.72
C TRP A 382 36.13 -0.13 -3.24
N ALA A 383 35.12 -0.43 -2.42
CA ALA A 383 33.71 -0.34 -2.81
C ALA A 383 33.09 0.92 -2.20
N ILE A 384 33.02 1.96 -3.01
CA ILE A 384 32.43 3.24 -2.65
C ILE A 384 30.93 3.16 -2.97
N GLY A 385 30.13 2.62 -2.03
CA GLY A 385 28.67 2.72 -2.04
C GLY A 385 28.21 4.09 -1.54
N PRO A 386 27.00 4.58 -1.89
CA PRO A 386 26.52 5.88 -1.42
C PRO A 386 26.54 5.91 0.11
N ALA A 387 27.37 6.79 0.68
CA ALA A 387 27.48 6.94 2.12
C ALA A 387 26.11 7.33 2.68
N GLN A 388 25.51 6.45 3.49
CA GLN A 388 24.28 6.73 4.25
C GLN A 388 24.52 7.73 5.40
N TYR A 389 25.78 8.11 5.65
CA TYR A 389 26.16 8.98 6.75
C TYR A 389 26.55 10.38 6.24
N PRO A 390 25.98 11.44 6.82
CA PRO A 390 26.20 12.82 6.39
C PRO A 390 27.57 13.34 6.85
N PRO A 391 28.20 14.29 6.12
CA PRO A 391 29.51 14.83 6.49
C PRO A 391 29.47 15.63 7.80
N GLY A 392 30.53 15.53 8.60
CA GLY A 392 30.64 16.28 9.85
C GLY A 392 32.07 16.38 10.41
N PRO A 393 32.29 17.22 11.44
CA PRO A 393 33.60 17.40 12.07
C PRO A 393 34.14 16.10 12.68
N ALA A 394 35.47 15.92 12.68
CA ALA A 394 36.13 14.77 13.29
C ALA A 394 35.72 14.54 14.76
N LEU A 395 35.60 15.62 15.55
CA LEU A 395 35.17 15.58 16.95
C LEU A 395 33.77 14.96 17.12
N LEU A 396 32.82 15.32 16.23
CA LEU A 396 31.44 14.83 16.28
C LEU A 396 31.40 13.31 16.11
N TRP A 397 32.18 12.79 15.16
CA TRP A 397 32.25 11.35 14.88
C TRP A 397 32.97 10.55 15.96
N ALA A 398 34.05 11.11 16.53
CA ALA A 398 34.70 10.52 17.69
C ALA A 398 33.71 10.34 18.85
N ILE A 399 32.86 11.34 19.12
CA ILE A 399 31.81 11.27 20.14
C ILE A 399 30.70 10.28 19.77
N ASN A 400 30.23 10.31 18.52
CA ASN A 400 29.17 9.42 18.05
C ASN A 400 29.54 7.94 18.21
N ARG A 401 30.83 7.60 18.02
CA ARG A 401 31.36 6.23 18.21
C ARG A 401 31.93 5.96 19.60
N GLY A 402 31.88 6.95 20.51
CA GLY A 402 32.28 6.79 21.90
C GLY A 402 33.79 6.83 22.18
N HIS A 403 34.60 7.36 21.26
CA HIS A 403 36.05 7.48 21.40
C HIS A 403 36.47 8.70 22.25
N ILE A 404 36.27 8.60 23.58
CA ILE A 404 36.48 9.72 24.51
C ILE A 404 37.90 10.26 24.52
N LYS A 405 38.91 9.38 24.56
CA LYS A 405 40.33 9.79 24.56
C LYS A 405 40.67 10.59 23.30
N THR A 406 40.15 10.13 22.16
CA THR A 406 40.35 10.80 20.87
C THR A 406 39.67 12.16 20.84
N ALA A 407 38.46 12.27 21.36
CA ALA A 407 37.77 13.55 21.53
C ALA A 407 38.57 14.51 22.44
N GLU A 408 39.15 14.02 23.53
CA GLU A 408 40.00 14.81 24.43
C GLU A 408 41.25 15.35 23.72
N VAL A 409 41.94 14.51 22.95
CA VAL A 409 43.11 14.91 22.14
C VAL A 409 42.73 15.98 21.11
N LEU A 410 41.62 15.79 20.39
CA LEU A 410 41.13 16.76 19.40
C LEU A 410 40.83 18.12 20.06
N ILE A 411 40.13 18.13 21.20
CA ILE A 411 39.82 19.35 21.93
C ILE A 411 41.09 20.03 22.45
N ALA A 412 42.06 19.26 22.95
CA ALA A 412 43.35 19.79 23.41
C ALA A 412 44.14 20.49 22.29
N HIS A 413 43.96 20.05 21.05
CA HIS A 413 44.60 20.63 19.85
C HIS A 413 43.72 21.67 19.14
N GLY A 414 42.61 22.11 19.74
CA GLY A 414 41.81 23.23 19.23
C GLY A 414 40.62 22.86 18.34
N ALA A 415 40.11 21.64 18.44
CA ALA A 415 38.85 21.28 17.78
C ALA A 415 37.68 22.12 18.31
N ASP A 416 36.84 22.62 17.39
CA ASP A 416 35.67 23.42 17.72
C ASP A 416 34.57 22.56 18.36
N ILE A 417 34.38 22.75 19.67
CA ILE A 417 33.37 22.08 20.49
C ILE A 417 31.93 22.48 20.15
N HIS A 418 31.73 23.48 19.30
CA HIS A 418 30.43 23.97 18.83
C HIS A 418 30.17 23.68 17.36
N ALA A 419 31.10 23.04 16.66
CA ALA A 419 30.98 22.76 15.23
C ALA A 419 29.76 21.84 14.96
N LYS A 420 28.86 22.33 14.12
CA LYS A 420 27.62 21.62 13.78
C LYS A 420 27.84 20.70 12.59
N GLY A 421 27.32 19.47 12.67
CA GLY A 421 27.25 18.56 11.53
C GLY A 421 26.22 19.03 10.49
N SER A 422 26.31 18.51 9.26
CA SER A 422 25.40 18.84 8.16
C SER A 422 23.97 18.33 8.35
N LEU A 423 23.76 17.27 9.14
CA LEU A 423 22.43 16.72 9.43
C LEU A 423 21.87 17.29 10.75
N ALA A 424 20.74 17.99 10.65
CA ALA A 424 19.98 18.60 11.76
C ALA A 424 20.73 19.65 12.60
N GLY A 425 21.95 20.02 12.21
CA GLY A 425 22.77 21.01 12.91
C GLY A 425 23.22 20.57 14.31
N TRP A 426 23.40 19.27 14.53
CA TRP A 426 23.82 18.74 15.84
C TRP A 426 25.22 19.20 16.23
N ALA A 427 25.33 19.76 17.43
CA ALA A 427 26.59 20.04 18.10
C ALA A 427 27.13 18.79 18.83
N PRO A 428 28.44 18.73 19.15
CA PRO A 428 29.08 17.63 19.89
C PRO A 428 28.32 17.20 21.15
N LEU A 429 27.77 18.15 21.92
CA LEU A 429 27.04 17.85 23.15
C LEU A 429 25.68 17.18 22.89
N GLN A 430 24.98 17.58 21.82
CA GLN A 430 23.71 16.95 21.41
C GLN A 430 23.97 15.54 20.86
N MET A 431 25.09 15.33 20.18
CA MET A 431 25.51 14.01 19.76
C MET A 431 25.81 13.09 20.95
N ALA A 432 26.56 13.59 21.95
CA ALA A 432 26.79 12.85 23.19
C ALA A 432 25.48 12.49 23.90
N ALA A 433 24.49 13.40 23.86
CA ALA A 433 23.17 13.15 24.42
C ALA A 433 22.39 12.08 23.66
N LYS A 434 22.36 12.15 22.33
CA LYS A 434 21.73 11.17 21.46
C LYS A 434 22.31 9.76 21.64
N THR A 435 23.63 9.64 21.76
CA THR A 435 24.31 8.34 21.88
C THR A 435 24.38 7.81 23.32
N GLY A 436 23.89 8.56 24.31
CA GLY A 436 23.90 8.15 25.70
C GLY A 436 25.28 8.21 26.37
N ASN A 437 26.24 8.93 25.79
CA ASN A 437 27.60 8.97 26.30
C ASN A 437 27.80 10.04 27.37
N ALA A 438 27.55 9.67 28.63
CA ALA A 438 27.66 10.56 29.79
C ALA A 438 29.09 11.11 30.00
N GLU A 439 30.12 10.32 29.71
CA GLU A 439 31.52 10.77 29.85
C GLU A 439 31.89 11.80 28.77
N ALA A 440 31.43 11.61 27.53
CA ALA A 440 31.58 12.63 26.48
C ALA A 440 30.87 13.94 26.87
N ALA A 441 29.64 13.84 27.42
CA ALA A 441 28.90 15.01 27.87
C ALA A 441 29.65 15.76 28.98
N LYS A 442 30.17 15.05 30.00
CA LYS A 442 30.99 15.66 31.07
C LYS A 442 32.23 16.36 30.52
N LEU A 443 32.96 15.71 29.61
CA LEU A 443 34.16 16.27 28.97
C LEU A 443 33.83 17.57 28.24
N LEU A 444 32.80 17.56 27.39
CA LEU A 444 32.40 18.73 26.59
C LEU A 444 31.96 19.90 27.47
N ILE A 445 31.16 19.63 28.51
CA ILE A 445 30.70 20.66 29.46
C ILE A 445 31.90 21.26 30.21
N ALA A 446 32.82 20.43 30.70
CA ALA A 446 34.03 20.88 31.38
C ALA A 446 34.94 21.74 30.47
N LYS A 447 34.86 21.55 29.15
CA LYS A 447 35.59 22.33 28.13
C LYS A 447 34.80 23.53 27.61
N GLY A 448 33.63 23.84 28.16
CA GLY A 448 32.87 25.06 27.87
C GLY A 448 31.70 24.88 26.89
N ALA A 449 31.25 23.65 26.61
CA ALA A 449 30.07 23.43 25.77
C ALA A 449 28.81 24.08 26.39
N ASN A 450 28.05 24.82 25.58
CA ASN A 450 26.80 25.42 26.02
C ASN A 450 25.72 24.35 26.19
N VAL A 451 25.40 24.01 27.44
CA VAL A 451 24.38 23.02 27.83
C VAL A 451 22.99 23.32 27.26
N ASN A 452 22.69 24.60 27.04
CA ASN A 452 21.39 25.09 26.58
C ASN A 452 21.37 25.44 25.08
N ALA A 453 22.39 25.06 24.32
CA ALA A 453 22.38 25.23 22.87
C ALA A 453 21.27 24.40 22.22
N THR A 454 20.59 24.99 21.24
CA THR A 454 19.49 24.34 20.50
C THR A 454 19.91 23.95 19.09
N ASN A 455 19.39 22.82 18.60
CA ASN A 455 19.52 22.39 17.20
C ASN A 455 18.55 23.19 16.30
N GLU A 456 18.42 22.80 15.03
CA GLU A 456 17.49 23.43 14.09
C GLU A 456 16.01 23.21 14.45
N SER A 457 15.67 22.13 15.15
CA SER A 457 14.32 21.87 15.68
C SER A 457 14.02 22.65 16.97
N GLY A 458 15.00 23.36 17.54
CA GLY A 458 14.87 24.01 18.84
C GLY A 458 15.13 23.07 20.03
N ASP A 459 15.55 21.83 19.80
CA ASP A 459 15.84 20.85 20.85
C ASP A 459 17.20 21.12 21.49
N THR A 460 17.23 21.07 22.83
CA THR A 460 18.46 21.09 23.62
C THR A 460 19.06 19.69 23.74
N ALA A 461 20.30 19.57 24.22
CA ALA A 461 20.89 18.27 24.55
C ALA A 461 20.02 17.47 25.54
N LEU A 462 19.24 18.15 26.40
CA LEU A 462 18.32 17.49 27.34
C LEU A 462 17.14 16.83 26.62
N HIS A 463 16.58 17.46 25.57
CA HIS A 463 15.53 16.84 24.76
C HIS A 463 16.06 15.58 24.06
N GLU A 464 17.23 15.68 23.42
CA GLU A 464 17.83 14.57 22.66
C GLU A 464 18.20 13.38 23.57
N ALA A 465 18.69 13.64 24.79
CA ALA A 465 19.01 12.60 25.77
C ALA A 465 17.77 11.77 26.17
N ILE A 466 16.60 12.41 26.20
CA ILE A 466 15.34 11.76 26.58
C ILE A 466 14.75 11.03 25.37
N ALA A 467 14.76 11.66 24.20
CA ALA A 467 14.12 11.15 22.99
C ALA A 467 14.80 9.91 22.39
N TRP A 468 16.12 9.73 22.56
CA TRP A 468 16.91 8.69 21.87
C TRP A 468 17.33 7.50 22.76
N GLY A 469 16.49 7.12 23.71
CA GLY A 469 16.73 5.95 24.56
C GLY A 469 16.77 6.23 26.06
N HIS A 470 16.19 7.35 26.50
CA HIS A 470 16.02 7.65 27.92
C HIS A 470 17.34 7.54 28.71
N HIS A 471 18.38 8.25 28.26
CA HIS A 471 19.74 8.17 28.81
C HIS A 471 19.86 8.86 30.18
N LYS A 472 19.38 8.21 31.23
CA LYS A 472 19.27 8.74 32.60
C LYS A 472 20.55 9.40 33.14
N ASP A 473 21.71 8.82 32.85
CA ASP A 473 22.99 9.35 33.32
C ASP A 473 23.38 10.65 32.60
N VAL A 474 23.11 10.75 31.30
CA VAL A 474 23.29 11.99 30.55
C VAL A 474 22.32 13.06 31.05
N VAL A 475 21.05 12.70 31.28
CA VAL A 475 20.04 13.62 31.81
C VAL A 475 20.48 14.23 33.13
N LYS A 476 21.01 13.42 34.07
CA LYS A 476 21.57 13.92 35.34
C LYS A 476 22.75 14.86 35.11
N VAL A 477 23.71 14.47 34.27
CA VAL A 477 24.88 15.30 33.95
C VAL A 477 24.46 16.66 33.40
N LEU A 478 23.50 16.70 32.48
CA LEU A 478 23.01 17.95 31.89
C LEU A 478 22.31 18.83 32.93
N ILE A 479 21.40 18.26 33.73
CA ILE A 479 20.64 19.00 34.75
C ILE A 479 21.58 19.56 35.83
N ASP A 480 22.51 18.75 36.35
CA ASP A 480 23.43 19.18 37.39
C ASP A 480 24.43 20.25 36.90
N ASN A 481 24.59 20.42 35.58
CA ASN A 481 25.37 21.47 34.94
C ASN A 481 24.52 22.63 34.36
N GLY A 482 23.27 22.79 34.83
CA GLY A 482 22.46 23.98 34.52
C GLY A 482 21.68 23.90 33.21
N ALA A 483 21.34 22.70 32.73
CA ALA A 483 20.35 22.55 31.66
C ALA A 483 19.00 23.14 32.08
N ASN A 484 18.41 23.96 31.23
CA ASN A 484 17.07 24.49 31.43
C ASN A 484 16.03 23.39 31.13
N ILE A 485 15.33 22.98 32.20
CA ILE A 485 14.39 21.86 32.21
C ILE A 485 13.07 22.18 31.50
N ASN A 486 12.73 23.47 31.32
CA ASN A 486 11.44 23.91 30.78
C ASN A 486 11.55 24.54 29.38
N VAL A 487 12.66 24.33 28.65
CA VAL A 487 12.79 24.84 27.28
C VAL A 487 11.73 24.20 26.40
N GLN A 488 11.04 25.02 25.59
CA GLN A 488 10.16 24.53 24.55
C GLN A 488 10.87 24.51 23.20
N ASN A 489 10.84 23.36 22.52
CA ASN A 489 11.32 23.26 21.13
C ASN A 489 10.36 23.96 20.15
N ARG A 490 10.62 23.86 18.84
CA ARG A 490 9.77 24.51 17.82
C ARG A 490 8.33 24.00 17.80
N ASP A 491 8.05 22.80 18.30
CA ASP A 491 6.69 22.25 18.41
C ASP A 491 6.04 22.54 19.78
N GLY A 492 6.72 23.28 20.65
CA GLY A 492 6.26 23.59 22.00
C GLY A 492 6.50 22.48 23.01
N TRP A 493 7.24 21.43 22.66
CA TRP A 493 7.54 20.32 23.56
C TRP A 493 8.60 20.73 24.57
N THR A 494 8.38 20.35 25.82
CA THR A 494 9.40 20.42 26.88
C THR A 494 10.08 19.06 27.05
N PRO A 495 11.23 18.98 27.72
CA PRO A 495 11.83 17.71 28.13
C PRO A 495 10.85 16.77 28.86
N LEU A 496 9.91 17.33 29.62
CA LEU A 496 8.87 16.54 30.28
C LEU A 496 7.84 15.97 29.30
N HIS A 497 7.50 16.68 28.22
CA HIS A 497 6.65 16.09 27.16
C HIS A 497 7.34 14.86 26.56
N GLU A 498 8.62 14.98 26.20
CA GLU A 498 9.42 13.87 25.66
C GLU A 498 9.52 12.70 26.65
N ALA A 499 9.68 12.99 27.95
CA ALA A 499 9.73 11.95 28.98
C ALA A 499 8.39 11.24 29.20
N THR A 500 7.28 11.81 28.72
CA THR A 500 5.91 11.25 28.89
C THR A 500 5.35 10.61 27.63
N ALA A 501 5.97 10.82 26.48
CA ALA A 501 5.62 10.16 25.23
C ALA A 501 6.52 8.94 25.03
N SER A 502 5.97 7.75 24.71
CA SER A 502 6.78 6.76 24.02
C SER A 502 6.81 7.15 22.55
N GLY A 503 7.98 7.08 21.94
CA GLY A 503 8.08 7.25 20.50
C GLY A 503 7.71 8.66 20.05
N HIS A 504 8.69 9.57 20.09
CA HIS A 504 8.76 10.57 19.05
C HIS A 504 8.62 9.85 17.69
N PRO A 505 8.04 10.43 16.61
CA PRO A 505 8.02 9.81 15.28
C PRO A 505 9.40 9.42 14.70
N ARG A 506 10.49 9.65 15.46
CA ARG A 506 11.86 9.29 15.15
C ARG A 506 12.39 8.08 15.92
N ASP A 507 11.62 7.50 16.85
CA ASP A 507 12.10 6.44 17.75
C ASP A 507 11.38 5.10 17.50
N LEU A 508 12.17 4.08 17.16
CA LEU A 508 11.73 2.71 16.85
C LEU A 508 11.84 1.86 18.13
N GLY A 509 10.93 2.06 19.09
CA GLY A 509 10.66 1.04 20.12
C GLY A 509 11.06 1.32 21.58
N GLY A 510 11.28 2.57 22.00
CA GLY A 510 11.53 2.92 23.41
C GLY A 510 10.31 2.73 24.34
N ARG A 511 10.53 2.17 25.54
CA ARG A 511 9.55 2.13 26.65
C ARG A 511 9.63 3.45 27.44
N VAL A 512 8.50 4.06 27.79
CA VAL A 512 8.48 5.22 28.70
C VAL A 512 9.05 4.83 30.07
N GLU A 513 10.16 5.43 30.46
CA GLU A 513 10.74 5.24 31.79
C GLU A 513 10.28 6.36 32.73
N LYS A 514 9.42 5.99 33.70
CA LYS A 514 8.94 6.88 34.77
C LYS A 514 10.08 7.63 35.49
N ASP A 515 11.22 6.98 35.63
CA ASP A 515 12.41 7.49 36.31
C ASP A 515 12.90 8.86 35.79
N ILE A 516 12.83 9.10 34.47
CA ILE A 516 13.25 10.38 33.91
C ILE A 516 12.25 11.48 34.26
N ALA A 517 10.95 11.18 34.13
CA ALA A 517 9.91 12.11 34.55
C ALA A 517 10.04 12.45 36.05
N GLU A 518 10.35 11.47 36.91
CA GLU A 518 10.63 11.70 38.34
C GLU A 518 11.81 12.65 38.56
N ILE A 519 12.92 12.46 37.82
CA ILE A 519 14.08 13.35 37.92
C ILE A 519 13.72 14.78 37.50
N LEU A 520 13.04 14.94 36.36
CA LEU A 520 12.68 16.25 35.82
C LEU A 520 11.73 16.98 36.77
N ILE A 521 10.67 16.31 37.23
CA ILE A 521 9.69 16.88 38.18
C ILE A 521 10.37 17.24 39.50
N GLY A 522 11.20 16.35 40.05
CA GLY A 522 11.96 16.59 41.29
C GLY A 522 12.95 17.76 41.19
N LYS A 523 13.34 18.16 39.98
CA LYS A 523 14.22 19.31 39.70
C LYS A 523 13.45 20.56 39.24
N GLY A 524 12.12 20.55 39.29
CA GLY A 524 11.27 21.72 39.03
C GLY A 524 10.69 21.81 37.61
N ALA A 525 10.54 20.69 36.90
CA ALA A 525 9.84 20.69 35.61
C ALA A 525 8.37 21.15 35.75
N GLU A 526 7.94 22.02 34.85
CA GLU A 526 6.56 22.51 34.82
C GLU A 526 5.63 21.44 34.20
N VAL A 527 4.72 20.89 35.01
CA VAL A 527 3.85 19.75 34.63
C VAL A 527 2.68 20.11 33.72
N ASN A 528 2.34 21.39 33.59
CA ASN A 528 1.14 21.88 32.89
C ASN A 528 1.45 22.70 31.62
N VAL A 529 2.71 22.71 31.18
CA VAL A 529 3.07 23.36 29.90
C VAL A 529 2.31 22.66 28.78
N SER A 530 1.78 23.42 27.83
CA SER A 530 1.15 22.86 26.63
C SER A 530 2.05 23.05 25.42
N ASN A 531 2.09 22.04 24.55
CA ASN A 531 2.72 22.13 23.24
C ASN A 531 1.83 22.93 22.25
N LYS A 532 2.28 23.07 20.99
CA LYS A 532 1.51 23.81 19.97
C LYS A 532 0.13 23.22 19.64
N ARG A 533 -0.13 21.95 19.95
CA ARG A 533 -1.46 21.32 19.80
C ARG A 533 -2.34 21.52 21.04
N GLY A 534 -1.83 22.17 22.07
CA GLY A 534 -2.47 22.30 23.38
C GLY A 534 -2.36 21.05 24.25
N ASP A 535 -1.62 20.02 23.82
CA ASP A 535 -1.43 18.81 24.62
C ASP A 535 -0.43 19.12 25.76
N THR A 536 -0.76 18.65 26.97
CA THR A 536 0.12 18.70 28.15
C THR A 536 0.85 17.35 28.32
N PRO A 537 1.89 17.25 29.17
CA PRO A 537 2.53 15.96 29.46
C PRO A 537 1.54 14.87 29.92
N LEU A 538 0.46 15.26 30.60
CA LEU A 538 -0.60 14.32 31.01
C LEU A 538 -1.40 13.76 29.82
N HIS A 539 -1.57 14.50 28.73
CA HIS A 539 -2.20 13.96 27.51
C HIS A 539 -1.35 12.85 26.89
N HIS A 540 -0.02 13.01 26.88
CA HIS A 540 0.92 12.00 26.37
C HIS A 540 1.04 10.80 27.32
N ALA A 541 1.07 11.03 28.64
CA ALA A 541 1.06 9.95 29.62
C ALA A 541 -0.22 9.11 29.55
N ALA A 542 -1.37 9.73 29.29
CA ALA A 542 -2.65 9.05 29.07
C ALA A 542 -2.65 8.13 27.84
N LEU A 543 -1.83 8.46 26.84
CA LEU A 543 -1.65 7.69 25.61
C LEU A 543 -0.72 6.48 25.83
N GLU A 544 0.49 6.70 26.34
CA GLU A 544 1.55 5.68 26.35
C GLU A 544 2.31 5.51 27.68
N GLY A 545 2.25 6.49 28.58
CA GLY A 545 3.07 6.52 29.82
C GLY A 545 2.63 5.53 30.91
N GLY A 546 1.47 4.90 30.74
CA GLY A 546 0.91 3.95 31.71
C GLY A 546 0.44 4.60 33.03
N PRO A 547 -0.19 3.80 33.92
CA PRO A 547 -0.83 4.31 35.13
C PRO A 547 0.14 4.99 36.11
N ASP A 548 1.37 4.47 36.25
CA ASP A 548 2.32 5.00 37.23
C ASP A 548 2.81 6.41 36.88
N LEU A 549 2.95 6.72 35.59
CA LEU A 549 3.35 8.06 35.15
C LEU A 549 2.21 9.07 35.26
N ILE A 550 0.98 8.64 34.95
CA ILE A 550 -0.23 9.44 35.19
C ILE A 550 -0.31 9.81 36.67
N LYS A 551 -0.14 8.82 37.57
CA LYS A 551 -0.15 9.05 39.01
C LYS A 551 0.93 10.05 39.44
N LEU A 552 2.16 9.88 38.95
CA LEU A 552 3.27 10.79 39.24
C LEU A 552 2.94 12.24 38.85
N LEU A 553 2.41 12.46 37.64
CA LEU A 553 2.06 13.79 37.15
C LEU A 553 0.93 14.41 37.99
N LEU A 554 -0.10 13.64 38.31
CA LEU A 554 -1.22 14.09 39.14
C LEU A 554 -0.77 14.44 40.58
N ASP A 555 0.09 13.63 41.18
CA ASP A 555 0.65 13.88 42.52
C ASP A 555 1.46 15.20 42.58
N HIS A 556 1.94 15.69 41.42
CA HIS A 556 2.68 16.94 41.27
C HIS A 556 1.86 18.08 40.64
N GLY A 557 0.53 17.96 40.64
CA GLY A 557 -0.38 19.05 40.27
C GLY A 557 -0.67 19.19 38.77
N ALA A 558 -0.50 18.11 37.98
CA ALA A 558 -0.98 18.11 36.60
C ALA A 558 -2.50 18.31 36.56
N ASP A 559 -2.97 19.20 35.68
CA ASP A 559 -4.39 19.45 35.47
C ASP A 559 -5.04 18.28 34.74
N ILE A 560 -5.76 17.47 35.51
CA ILE A 560 -6.47 16.28 35.03
C ILE A 560 -7.52 16.57 33.94
N ASN A 561 -7.99 17.82 33.87
CA ASN A 561 -9.01 18.28 32.92
C ASN A 561 -8.46 19.29 31.90
N ALA A 562 -7.14 19.39 31.75
CA ALA A 562 -6.53 20.20 30.70
C ALA A 562 -7.12 19.83 29.35
N VAL A 563 -7.28 20.82 28.47
CA VAL A 563 -7.86 20.61 27.13
C VAL A 563 -6.90 21.05 26.04
N ASN A 564 -6.76 20.22 25.01
CA ASN A 564 -6.01 20.57 23.81
C ASN A 564 -6.84 21.39 22.80
N GLU A 565 -6.29 21.69 21.62
CA GLU A 565 -6.97 22.48 20.57
C GLU A 565 -8.28 21.86 20.06
N TYR A 566 -8.45 20.54 20.25
CA TYR A 566 -9.69 19.82 19.92
C TYR A 566 -10.66 19.76 21.10
N ARG A 567 -10.39 20.49 22.18
CA ARG A 567 -11.09 20.42 23.47
C ARG A 567 -11.07 19.01 24.09
N ARG A 568 -10.13 18.15 23.70
CA ARG A 568 -9.99 16.81 24.26
C ARG A 568 -9.20 16.90 25.56
N THR A 569 -9.64 16.14 26.56
CA THR A 569 -8.94 15.97 27.85
C THR A 569 -8.03 14.73 27.80
N PRO A 570 -7.11 14.54 28.76
CA PRO A 570 -6.34 13.29 28.86
C PRO A 570 -7.22 12.04 28.89
N LEU A 571 -8.41 12.13 29.49
CA LEU A 571 -9.39 11.05 29.51
C LEU A 571 -9.94 10.71 28.11
N HIS A 572 -10.16 11.71 27.25
CA HIS A 572 -10.52 11.45 25.85
C HIS A 572 -9.40 10.74 25.11
N VAL A 573 -8.14 11.13 25.36
CA VAL A 573 -6.97 10.50 24.74
C VAL A 573 -6.87 9.04 25.18
N ALA A 574 -6.90 8.75 26.48
CA ALA A 574 -6.85 7.38 26.99
C ALA A 574 -7.98 6.51 26.40
N ALA A 575 -9.21 7.04 26.31
CA ALA A 575 -10.34 6.33 25.74
C ALA A 575 -10.21 6.09 24.22
N SER A 576 -9.75 7.09 23.46
CA SER A 576 -9.55 6.98 22.00
C SER A 576 -8.48 5.94 21.63
N TYR A 577 -7.52 5.68 22.51
CA TYR A 577 -6.43 4.73 22.27
C TYR A 577 -6.56 3.43 23.07
N GLN A 578 -7.75 3.16 23.63
CA GLN A 578 -8.09 1.90 24.29
C GLN A 578 -7.17 1.57 25.48
N LYS A 579 -6.69 2.60 26.19
CA LYS A 579 -5.81 2.46 27.36
C LYS A 579 -6.69 2.33 28.60
N LYS A 580 -7.16 1.11 28.86
CA LYS A 580 -8.13 0.81 29.92
C LYS A 580 -7.64 1.21 31.30
N GLU A 581 -6.43 0.81 31.68
CA GLU A 581 -5.86 1.08 33.00
C GLU A 581 -5.65 2.59 33.22
N SER A 582 -5.16 3.29 32.19
CA SER A 582 -5.03 4.76 32.21
C SER A 582 -6.38 5.45 32.37
N THR A 583 -7.40 4.95 31.66
CA THR A 583 -8.77 5.48 31.73
C THR A 583 -9.37 5.28 33.12
N GLU A 584 -9.25 4.07 33.69
CA GLU A 584 -9.75 3.74 35.02
C GLU A 584 -9.06 4.57 36.11
N LEU A 585 -7.73 4.76 36.00
CA LEU A 585 -6.98 5.62 36.91
C LEU A 585 -7.42 7.09 36.82
N LEU A 586 -7.49 7.67 35.61
CA LEU A 586 -7.90 9.06 35.43
C LEU A 586 -9.29 9.32 36.02
N VAL A 587 -10.24 8.39 35.80
CA VAL A 587 -11.58 8.47 36.38
C VAL A 587 -11.52 8.38 37.90
N ALA A 588 -10.76 7.43 38.47
CA ALA A 588 -10.60 7.29 39.91
C ALA A 588 -9.93 8.52 40.56
N SER A 589 -9.08 9.22 39.82
CA SER A 589 -8.41 10.47 40.22
C SER A 589 -9.25 11.73 40.03
N GLY A 590 -10.52 11.61 39.60
CA GLY A 590 -11.45 12.74 39.49
C GLY A 590 -11.47 13.46 38.14
N ALA A 591 -11.02 12.81 37.06
CA ALA A 591 -11.21 13.32 35.71
C ALA A 591 -12.70 13.52 35.40
N ASN A 592 -13.05 14.59 34.69
CA ASN A 592 -14.42 14.82 34.26
C ASN A 592 -14.83 13.78 33.20
N ILE A 593 -15.51 12.73 33.65
CA ILE A 593 -15.98 11.61 32.82
C ILE A 593 -16.94 12.04 31.70
N ASN A 594 -17.58 13.20 31.84
CA ASN A 594 -18.56 13.75 30.90
C ASN A 594 -18.03 14.98 30.16
N ALA A 595 -16.71 15.21 30.17
CA ALA A 595 -16.10 16.25 29.36
C ALA A 595 -16.48 16.08 27.89
N LYS A 596 -16.65 17.19 27.18
CA LYS A 596 -17.01 17.21 25.76
C LYS A 596 -15.90 17.83 24.94
N ASP A 597 -15.49 17.12 23.90
CA ASP A 597 -14.56 17.65 22.91
C ASP A 597 -15.22 18.68 21.96
N LYS A 598 -14.53 19.04 20.88
CA LYS A 598 -15.00 19.99 19.88
C LYS A 598 -16.22 19.49 19.08
N ASP A 599 -16.34 18.18 18.90
CA ASP A 599 -17.47 17.53 18.22
C ASP A 599 -18.59 17.15 19.20
N GLY A 600 -18.45 17.53 20.48
CA GLY A 600 -19.40 17.23 21.53
C GLY A 600 -19.35 15.79 22.04
N SER A 601 -18.39 14.99 21.58
CA SER A 601 -18.18 13.60 22.01
C SER A 601 -17.67 13.56 23.45
N THR A 602 -18.13 12.58 24.21
CA THR A 602 -17.61 12.25 25.55
C THR A 602 -16.65 11.07 25.46
N PRO A 603 -15.79 10.82 26.48
CA PRO A 603 -14.93 9.63 26.52
C PRO A 603 -15.69 8.31 26.35
N LEU A 604 -16.95 8.24 26.82
CA LEU A 604 -17.82 7.08 26.59
C LEU A 604 -18.15 6.90 25.10
N LEU A 605 -18.51 7.98 24.39
CA LEU A 605 -18.78 7.92 22.95
C LEU A 605 -17.52 7.59 22.14
N GLU A 606 -16.35 8.05 22.58
CA GLU A 606 -15.06 7.69 21.99
C GLU A 606 -14.77 6.18 22.11
N ALA A 607 -14.97 5.59 23.30
CA ALA A 607 -14.82 4.14 23.49
C ALA A 607 -15.73 3.33 22.54
N PHE A 608 -16.97 3.78 22.36
CA PHE A 608 -17.89 3.18 21.38
C PHE A 608 -17.42 3.33 19.94
N SER A 609 -16.86 4.49 19.55
CA SER A 609 -16.34 4.71 18.19
C SER A 609 -15.19 3.74 17.85
N ARG A 610 -14.39 3.37 18.86
CA ARG A 610 -13.28 2.41 18.78
C ARG A 610 -13.73 0.96 18.94
N ARG A 611 -15.03 0.71 19.18
CA ARG A 611 -15.62 -0.61 19.41
C ARG A 611 -15.07 -1.33 20.65
N ASP A 612 -14.57 -0.57 21.63
CA ASP A 612 -14.08 -1.10 22.89
C ASP A 612 -15.24 -1.19 23.90
N THR A 613 -15.91 -2.34 23.89
CA THR A 613 -17.08 -2.59 24.74
C THR A 613 -16.72 -2.72 26.22
N ASP A 614 -15.52 -3.19 26.52
CA ASP A 614 -15.09 -3.42 27.90
C ASP A 614 -14.76 -2.09 28.56
N LEU A 615 -14.08 -1.19 27.85
CA LEU A 615 -13.84 0.17 28.31
C LEU A 615 -15.14 0.97 28.45
N ALA A 616 -16.04 0.85 27.47
CA ALA A 616 -17.36 1.48 27.56
C ALA A 616 -18.11 1.00 28.83
N MET A 617 -18.01 -0.29 29.17
CA MET A 617 -18.58 -0.83 30.40
C MET A 617 -17.94 -0.29 31.67
N SER A 618 -16.60 -0.17 31.71
CA SER A 618 -15.91 0.46 32.83
C SER A 618 -16.39 1.90 33.02
N LEU A 619 -16.47 2.70 31.95
CA LEU A 619 -16.94 4.09 32.01
C LEU A 619 -18.40 4.22 32.47
N ILE A 620 -19.30 3.37 31.96
CA ILE A 620 -20.70 3.33 32.42
C ILE A 620 -20.77 2.97 33.90
N THR A 621 -19.99 1.98 34.34
CA THR A 621 -19.97 1.55 35.75
C THR A 621 -19.47 2.68 36.66
N SER A 622 -18.49 3.46 36.20
CA SER A 622 -17.94 4.63 36.90
C SER A 622 -18.79 5.90 36.82
N GLY A 623 -20.01 5.84 36.27
CA GLY A 623 -20.97 6.93 36.31
C GLY A 623 -20.99 7.86 35.10
N ALA A 624 -20.47 7.43 33.95
CA ALA A 624 -20.59 8.20 32.71
C ALA A 624 -22.06 8.43 32.33
N GLU A 625 -22.38 9.65 31.89
CA GLU A 625 -23.73 10.03 31.45
C GLU A 625 -24.08 9.34 30.13
N VAL A 626 -25.03 8.40 30.17
CA VAL A 626 -25.42 7.57 29.02
C VAL A 626 -26.28 8.31 27.98
N ASN A 627 -26.88 9.42 28.37
CA ASN A 627 -27.81 10.21 27.54
C ASN A 627 -27.15 11.37 26.80
N THR A 628 -25.86 11.60 27.05
CA THR A 628 -25.14 12.70 26.45
C THR A 628 -24.83 12.35 24.99
N GLY A 629 -25.31 13.20 24.08
CA GLY A 629 -25.08 13.07 22.65
C GLY A 629 -23.94 13.96 22.15
N ASN A 630 -23.29 13.54 21.06
CA ASN A 630 -22.36 14.37 20.30
C ASN A 630 -23.07 15.48 19.52
N ALA A 631 -22.36 16.21 18.65
CA ALA A 631 -22.93 17.27 17.82
C ALA A 631 -24.09 16.81 16.92
N ASP A 632 -24.09 15.55 16.49
CA ASP A 632 -25.18 14.92 15.73
C ASP A 632 -26.31 14.41 16.62
N GLY A 633 -26.19 14.51 17.94
CA GLY A 633 -27.14 13.93 18.90
C GLY A 633 -27.02 12.42 19.08
N ARG A 634 -25.95 11.78 18.58
CA ARG A 634 -25.70 10.35 18.80
C ARG A 634 -25.31 10.07 20.24
N THR A 635 -26.09 9.22 20.90
CA THR A 635 -25.90 8.77 22.29
C THR A 635 -25.22 7.41 22.37
N ALA A 636 -24.79 7.00 23.57
CA ALA A 636 -24.23 5.66 23.81
C ALA A 636 -25.16 4.53 23.33
N LEU A 637 -26.48 4.72 23.46
CA LEU A 637 -27.47 3.72 23.04
C LEU A 637 -27.52 3.52 21.53
N HIS A 638 -27.31 4.59 20.73
CA HIS A 638 -27.18 4.47 19.27
C HIS A 638 -25.98 3.60 18.91
N SER A 639 -24.82 3.89 19.51
CA SER A 639 -23.58 3.15 19.25
C SER A 639 -23.64 1.69 19.71
N ALA A 640 -24.26 1.41 20.86
CA ALA A 640 -24.48 0.04 21.32
C ALA A 640 -25.45 -0.75 20.42
N ALA A 641 -26.50 -0.08 19.92
CA ALA A 641 -27.49 -0.67 19.02
C ALA A 641 -26.92 -1.00 17.63
N ILE A 642 -26.15 -0.09 17.02
CA ILE A 642 -25.51 -0.34 15.71
C ILE A 642 -24.44 -1.43 15.80
N GLY A 643 -23.78 -1.57 16.96
CA GLY A 643 -22.83 -2.64 17.26
C GLY A 643 -23.47 -4.01 17.54
N GLY A 644 -24.79 -4.07 17.78
CA GLY A 644 -25.48 -5.31 18.16
C GLY A 644 -25.12 -5.81 19.56
N HIS A 645 -24.65 -4.94 20.45
CA HIS A 645 -24.17 -5.33 21.77
C HIS A 645 -25.31 -5.42 22.78
N LYS A 646 -26.13 -6.48 22.69
CA LYS A 646 -27.34 -6.66 23.51
C LYS A 646 -27.13 -6.42 25.01
N LYS A 647 -26.05 -6.96 25.59
CA LYS A 647 -25.73 -6.75 27.02
C LYS A 647 -25.49 -5.27 27.36
N LEU A 648 -24.81 -4.52 26.49
CA LEU A 648 -24.60 -3.08 26.68
C LEU A 648 -25.91 -2.33 26.57
N VAL A 649 -26.76 -2.70 25.61
CA VAL A 649 -28.10 -2.11 25.44
C VAL A 649 -28.93 -2.31 26.70
N ASP A 650 -28.97 -3.53 27.26
CA ASP A 650 -29.65 -3.85 28.52
C ASP A 650 -29.15 -2.95 29.68
N ILE A 651 -27.84 -2.81 29.81
CA ILE A 651 -27.21 -2.04 30.90
C ILE A 651 -27.44 -0.54 30.73
N LEU A 652 -27.31 -0.01 29.52
CA LEU A 652 -27.59 1.39 29.22
C LEU A 652 -29.04 1.73 29.56
N ILE A 653 -30.00 0.87 29.19
CA ILE A 653 -31.41 1.07 29.52
C ILE A 653 -31.63 0.99 31.04
N ALA A 654 -30.96 0.08 31.73
CA ALA A 654 -30.99 0.01 33.20
C ALA A 654 -30.38 1.25 33.89
N ARG A 655 -29.63 2.08 33.16
CA ARG A 655 -29.10 3.38 33.57
C ARG A 655 -29.88 4.55 32.97
N ASP A 656 -31.17 4.34 32.69
CA ASP A 656 -32.11 5.35 32.16
C ASP A 656 -31.69 5.95 30.80
N ALA A 657 -31.02 5.17 29.95
CA ALA A 657 -30.78 5.58 28.57
C ALA A 657 -32.11 5.78 27.82
N LYS A 658 -32.26 6.95 27.18
CA LYS A 658 -33.43 7.34 26.41
C LYS A 658 -33.54 6.47 25.15
N VAL A 659 -34.40 5.46 25.21
CA VAL A 659 -34.68 4.54 24.11
C VAL A 659 -35.20 5.26 22.85
N THR A 660 -35.87 6.40 23.03
CA THR A 660 -36.45 7.23 21.97
C THR A 660 -35.57 8.42 21.58
N ALA A 661 -34.29 8.45 21.99
CA ALA A 661 -33.38 9.52 21.61
C ALA A 661 -33.31 9.65 20.09
N LYS A 662 -33.32 10.89 19.59
CA LYS A 662 -33.20 11.22 18.17
C LYS A 662 -31.90 11.98 17.94
N THR A 663 -31.17 11.60 16.91
CA THR A 663 -30.11 12.43 16.32
C THR A 663 -30.70 13.67 15.64
N VAL A 664 -29.85 14.57 15.16
CA VAL A 664 -30.24 15.76 14.38
C VAL A 664 -31.04 15.38 13.12
N SER A 665 -30.82 14.20 12.54
CA SER A 665 -31.58 13.67 11.39
C SER A 665 -32.84 12.91 11.79
N GLY A 666 -33.19 12.83 13.07
CA GLY A 666 -34.32 12.03 13.55
C GLY A 666 -34.04 10.53 13.64
N TRP A 667 -32.80 10.08 13.39
CA TRP A 667 -32.39 8.68 13.55
C TRP A 667 -32.50 8.25 15.01
N THR A 668 -33.03 7.05 15.27
CA THR A 668 -33.21 6.50 16.63
C THR A 668 -32.34 5.25 16.85
N PRO A 669 -32.09 4.81 18.10
CA PRO A 669 -31.38 3.56 18.36
C PRO A 669 -32.05 2.33 17.72
N LEU A 670 -33.37 2.37 17.51
CA LEU A 670 -34.09 1.29 16.83
C LEU A 670 -33.75 1.22 15.33
N HIS A 671 -33.51 2.36 14.67
CA HIS A 671 -33.01 2.36 13.29
C HIS A 671 -31.61 1.74 13.22
N ASP A 672 -30.73 2.07 14.17
CA ASP A 672 -29.38 1.49 14.26
C ASP A 672 -29.42 -0.03 14.49
N ALA A 673 -30.27 -0.50 15.40
CA ALA A 673 -30.48 -1.93 15.61
C ALA A 673 -31.03 -2.64 14.36
N ALA A 674 -31.95 -1.99 13.64
CA ALA A 674 -32.52 -2.51 12.40
C ALA A 674 -31.49 -2.59 11.26
N VAL A 675 -30.56 -1.63 11.18
CA VAL A 675 -29.43 -1.66 10.24
C VAL A 675 -28.46 -2.80 10.57
N ASN A 676 -28.13 -3.00 11.85
CA ASN A 676 -27.25 -4.10 12.28
C ASN A 676 -27.87 -5.46 11.94
N GLY A 677 -29.14 -5.64 12.33
CA GLY A 677 -29.95 -6.82 12.04
C GLY A 677 -30.08 -7.82 13.18
N ASP A 678 -29.52 -7.54 14.36
CA ASP A 678 -29.74 -8.37 15.56
C ASP A 678 -31.19 -8.23 16.06
N GLY A 679 -32.01 -9.22 15.74
CA GLY A 679 -33.40 -9.28 16.18
C GLY A 679 -33.56 -9.24 17.71
N GLY A 680 -32.58 -9.74 18.47
CA GLY A 680 -32.61 -9.72 19.92
C GLY A 680 -32.42 -8.32 20.52
N VAL A 681 -31.66 -7.45 19.85
CA VAL A 681 -31.53 -6.02 20.23
C VAL A 681 -32.78 -5.24 19.82
N VAL A 682 -33.32 -5.52 18.64
CA VAL A 682 -34.58 -4.92 18.15
C VAL A 682 -35.72 -5.24 19.11
N GLU A 683 -35.93 -6.51 19.46
CA GLU A 683 -36.96 -6.93 20.42
C GLU A 683 -36.77 -6.28 21.79
N LEU A 684 -35.52 -6.17 22.26
CA LEU A 684 -35.20 -5.54 23.53
C LEU A 684 -35.61 -4.06 23.54
N LEU A 685 -35.17 -3.29 22.54
CA LEU A 685 -35.49 -1.85 22.44
C LEU A 685 -37.00 -1.62 22.37
N ILE A 686 -37.72 -2.43 21.58
CA ILE A 686 -39.18 -2.38 21.47
C ILE A 686 -39.85 -2.67 22.82
N SER A 687 -39.42 -3.72 23.52
CA SER A 687 -39.97 -4.07 24.84
C SER A 687 -39.78 -2.98 25.90
N LYS A 688 -38.84 -2.06 25.66
CA LYS A 688 -38.51 -0.91 26.52
C LYS A 688 -39.08 0.41 26.00
N GLY A 689 -40.02 0.36 25.05
CA GLY A 689 -40.78 1.52 24.59
C GLY A 689 -40.18 2.26 23.40
N ALA A 690 -39.31 1.62 22.61
CA ALA A 690 -38.91 2.19 21.32
C ALA A 690 -40.11 2.32 20.38
N ASP A 691 -40.25 3.47 19.74
CA ASP A 691 -41.27 3.69 18.71
C ASP A 691 -40.91 2.90 17.45
N VAL A 692 -41.67 1.82 17.21
CA VAL A 692 -41.50 0.90 16.08
C VAL A 692 -41.67 1.60 14.74
N ASN A 693 -42.48 2.67 14.71
CA ASN A 693 -42.82 3.42 13.50
C ASN A 693 -42.15 4.80 13.46
N ALA A 694 -41.09 5.00 14.25
CA ALA A 694 -40.33 6.24 14.27
C ALA A 694 -39.90 6.63 12.85
N ARG A 695 -40.19 7.86 12.44
CA ARG A 695 -39.83 8.37 11.11
C ARG A 695 -38.63 9.30 11.22
N ILE A 696 -37.73 9.20 10.26
CA ILE A 696 -36.59 10.11 10.12
C ILE A 696 -37.11 11.47 9.64
N GLU A 697 -36.93 12.48 10.49
CA GLU A 697 -37.34 13.88 10.32
C GLU A 697 -36.12 14.71 9.92
N MET A 698 -36.15 15.41 8.78
CA MET A 698 -35.01 16.28 8.41
C MET A 698 -34.98 17.54 9.28
N GLY A 699 -33.80 17.88 9.82
CA GLY A 699 -33.46 19.22 10.29
C GLY A 699 -32.91 20.12 9.17
N GLU A 700 -32.89 21.44 9.39
CA GLU A 700 -32.56 22.50 8.41
C GLU A 700 -31.14 22.47 7.82
N ARG A 701 -30.27 21.53 8.22
CA ARG A 701 -28.88 21.46 7.72
C ARG A 701 -28.74 20.35 6.69
N GLY A 702 -28.65 20.76 5.43
CA GLY A 702 -28.50 19.91 4.25
C GLY A 702 -27.18 19.16 4.20
N THR A 703 -27.07 18.06 4.95
CA THR A 703 -26.10 17.00 4.68
C THR A 703 -26.69 15.97 3.71
N TRP A 704 -25.80 15.29 3.00
CA TRP A 704 -26.01 14.50 1.78
C TRP A 704 -27.00 13.33 1.85
N ASP A 705 -27.64 13.08 2.99
CA ASP A 705 -28.48 11.88 3.21
C ASP A 705 -29.98 12.16 3.06
N SER A 706 -30.31 12.90 2.02
CA SER A 706 -31.69 13.25 1.72
C SER A 706 -32.57 12.01 1.44
N ALA A 707 -31.96 10.86 1.14
CA ALA A 707 -32.63 9.64 0.76
C ALA A 707 -33.48 8.99 1.87
N TRP A 708 -33.11 9.14 3.15
CA TRP A 708 -33.78 8.43 4.26
C TRP A 708 -34.95 9.16 4.89
N LYS A 709 -35.33 10.35 4.37
CA LYS A 709 -36.46 11.09 4.94
C LYS A 709 -37.74 10.25 4.86
N GLY A 710 -38.42 10.15 6.00
CA GLY A 710 -39.64 9.35 6.12
C GLY A 710 -39.42 7.84 6.21
N CYS A 711 -38.17 7.35 6.16
CA CYS A 711 -37.89 5.94 6.43
C CYS A 711 -38.16 5.61 7.90
N THR A 712 -38.63 4.39 8.13
CA THR A 712 -38.82 3.77 9.45
C THR A 712 -37.73 2.71 9.70
N PRO A 713 -37.60 2.16 10.93
CA PRO A 713 -36.69 1.04 11.17
C PRO A 713 -36.95 -0.16 10.23
N LEU A 714 -38.19 -0.37 9.80
CA LEU A 714 -38.53 -1.44 8.87
C LEU A 714 -37.98 -1.18 7.45
N HIS A 715 -37.94 0.07 7.00
CA HIS A 715 -37.26 0.45 5.75
C HIS A 715 -35.76 0.14 5.83
N ALA A 716 -35.13 0.50 6.96
CA ALA A 716 -33.71 0.20 7.19
C ALA A 716 -33.42 -1.30 7.19
N ALA A 717 -34.24 -2.11 7.89
CA ALA A 717 -34.11 -3.57 7.88
C ALA A 717 -34.30 -4.18 6.48
N ALA A 718 -35.28 -3.68 5.71
CA ALA A 718 -35.55 -4.13 4.35
C ALA A 718 -34.40 -3.81 3.40
N TYR A 719 -33.91 -2.57 3.43
CA TYR A 719 -32.79 -2.13 2.60
C TYR A 719 -31.47 -2.85 2.94
N GLN A 720 -31.23 -3.12 4.22
CA GLN A 720 -30.03 -3.82 4.72
C GLN A 720 -30.17 -5.34 4.74
N ARG A 721 -31.29 -5.89 4.23
CA ARG A 721 -31.51 -7.33 4.06
C ARG A 721 -31.52 -8.10 5.40
N LYS A 722 -32.01 -7.46 6.46
CA LYS A 722 -31.97 -8.00 7.84
C LYS A 722 -33.27 -8.70 8.21
N SER A 723 -33.43 -9.94 7.75
CA SER A 723 -34.65 -10.74 7.95
C SER A 723 -35.04 -10.97 9.42
N ALA A 724 -34.08 -11.02 10.35
CA ALA A 724 -34.39 -11.17 11.78
C ALA A 724 -34.96 -9.88 12.39
N ALA A 725 -34.35 -8.73 12.09
CA ALA A 725 -34.84 -7.42 12.51
C ALA A 725 -36.20 -7.10 11.88
N ALA A 726 -36.38 -7.35 10.58
CA ALA A 726 -37.66 -7.16 9.90
C ALA A 726 -38.78 -7.99 10.56
N ARG A 727 -38.52 -9.27 10.86
CA ARG A 727 -39.46 -10.16 11.56
C ARG A 727 -39.84 -9.62 12.94
N ALA A 728 -38.86 -9.15 13.72
CA ALA A 728 -39.09 -8.58 15.04
C ALA A 728 -39.95 -7.31 14.98
N LEU A 729 -39.65 -6.41 14.04
CA LEU A 729 -40.40 -5.17 13.82
C LEU A 729 -41.85 -5.47 13.40
N ILE A 730 -42.05 -6.36 12.42
CA ILE A 730 -43.39 -6.74 11.93
C ILE A 730 -44.22 -7.37 13.07
N LYS A 731 -43.62 -8.29 13.83
CA LYS A 731 -44.28 -8.92 14.99
C LYS A 731 -44.66 -7.90 16.07
N ALA A 732 -43.91 -6.81 16.19
CA ALA A 732 -44.17 -5.72 17.13
C ALA A 732 -45.18 -4.68 16.62
N GLY A 733 -45.79 -4.88 15.45
CA GLY A 733 -46.79 -3.96 14.89
C GLY A 733 -46.18 -2.80 14.09
N ALA A 734 -45.01 -3.00 13.47
CA ALA A 734 -44.52 -2.06 12.46
C ALA A 734 -45.53 -1.94 11.32
N ASP A 735 -45.85 -0.71 10.90
CA ASP A 735 -46.68 -0.50 9.73
C ASP A 735 -45.87 -0.84 8.46
N VAL A 736 -46.25 -1.97 7.87
CA VAL A 736 -45.61 -2.57 6.69
C VAL A 736 -45.86 -1.80 5.40
N ASN A 737 -46.86 -0.91 5.38
CA ASN A 737 -47.25 -0.11 4.21
C ASN A 737 -46.85 1.36 4.33
N THR A 738 -46.22 1.76 5.44
CA THR A 738 -45.68 3.12 5.58
C THR A 738 -44.72 3.42 4.43
N VAL A 739 -44.80 4.63 3.86
CA VAL A 739 -43.94 5.06 2.76
C VAL A 739 -42.89 6.09 3.18
N ASP A 740 -41.74 6.05 2.49
CA ASP A 740 -40.69 7.06 2.58
C ASP A 740 -40.98 8.32 1.72
N ARG A 741 -39.98 9.19 1.55
CA ARG A 741 -40.12 10.41 0.71
C ARG A 741 -40.35 10.17 -0.78
N TYR A 742 -40.04 8.98 -1.28
CA TYR A 742 -40.24 8.56 -2.67
C TYR A 742 -41.57 7.81 -2.83
N GLY A 743 -42.37 7.70 -1.77
CA GLY A 743 -43.56 6.85 -1.76
C GLY A 743 -43.20 5.36 -1.65
N SER A 744 -41.92 5.01 -1.48
CA SER A 744 -41.50 3.61 -1.43
C SER A 744 -41.80 3.02 -0.05
N ALA A 745 -42.70 2.05 0.01
CA ALA A 745 -42.86 1.16 1.17
C ALA A 745 -41.67 0.19 1.35
N PRO A 746 -41.48 -0.43 2.54
CA PRO A 746 -40.43 -1.41 2.80
C PRO A 746 -40.37 -2.56 1.77
N MET A 747 -41.52 -2.94 1.19
CA MET A 747 -41.59 -3.98 0.17
C MET A 747 -40.83 -3.60 -1.11
N HIS A 748 -40.87 -2.33 -1.53
CA HIS A 748 -40.10 -1.85 -2.68
C HIS A 748 -38.60 -1.98 -2.44
N LEU A 749 -38.13 -1.60 -1.24
CA LEU A 749 -36.71 -1.69 -0.88
C LEU A 749 -36.26 -3.15 -0.77
N ALA A 750 -37.10 -4.03 -0.20
CA ALA A 750 -36.84 -5.46 -0.16
C ALA A 750 -36.79 -6.08 -1.56
N ALA A 751 -37.68 -5.66 -2.47
CA ALA A 751 -37.69 -6.10 -3.86
C ALA A 751 -36.47 -5.60 -4.64
N TYR A 752 -36.11 -4.33 -4.46
CA TYR A 752 -34.88 -3.74 -5.00
C TYR A 752 -33.63 -4.53 -4.60
N LYS A 753 -33.58 -5.02 -3.36
CA LYS A 753 -32.45 -5.79 -2.80
C LYS A 753 -32.56 -7.30 -3.00
N ASN A 754 -33.56 -7.78 -3.75
CA ASN A 754 -33.84 -9.20 -3.95
C ASN A 754 -33.97 -10.02 -2.65
N CYS A 755 -34.69 -9.49 -1.66
CA CYS A 755 -34.85 -10.12 -0.35
C CYS A 755 -36.21 -10.79 -0.20
N ARG A 756 -36.35 -11.96 -0.84
CA ARG A 756 -37.59 -12.75 -0.80
C ARG A 756 -38.07 -13.01 0.63
N ASP A 757 -37.19 -13.37 1.56
CA ASP A 757 -37.57 -13.64 2.95
C ASP A 757 -38.25 -12.44 3.63
N ILE A 758 -37.78 -11.22 3.36
CA ILE A 758 -38.37 -10.00 3.91
C ILE A 758 -39.68 -9.68 3.22
N VAL A 759 -39.75 -9.85 1.89
CA VAL A 759 -41.01 -9.70 1.14
C VAL A 759 -42.07 -10.68 1.66
N GLU A 760 -41.71 -11.94 1.89
CA GLU A 760 -42.61 -12.93 2.48
C GLU A 760 -43.08 -12.52 3.89
N GLN A 761 -42.17 -12.01 4.73
CA GLN A 761 -42.53 -11.51 6.06
C GLN A 761 -43.47 -10.31 5.98
N LEU A 762 -43.23 -9.35 5.07
CA LEU A 762 -44.06 -8.18 4.87
C LEU A 762 -45.47 -8.58 4.42
N ILE A 763 -45.58 -9.47 3.43
CA ILE A 763 -46.88 -9.98 2.94
C ILE A 763 -47.62 -10.71 4.07
N THR A 764 -46.93 -11.55 4.84
CA THR A 764 -47.51 -12.23 6.01
C THR A 764 -47.94 -11.23 7.09
N GLY A 765 -47.25 -10.09 7.19
CA GLY A 765 -47.59 -8.95 8.05
C GLY A 765 -48.73 -8.08 7.53
N GLY A 766 -49.38 -8.43 6.43
CA GLY A 766 -50.49 -7.68 5.84
C GLY A 766 -50.08 -6.56 4.90
N ALA A 767 -48.87 -6.62 4.34
CA ALA A 767 -48.43 -5.65 3.35
C ALA A 767 -49.26 -5.79 2.07
N ASP A 768 -49.63 -4.65 1.49
CA ASP A 768 -50.26 -4.60 0.18
C ASP A 768 -49.22 -4.98 -0.88
N VAL A 769 -49.45 -6.09 -1.57
CA VAL A 769 -48.55 -6.64 -2.61
C VAL A 769 -48.43 -5.68 -3.80
N ASP A 770 -49.47 -4.90 -4.06
CA ASP A 770 -49.58 -3.98 -5.18
C ASP A 770 -49.45 -2.52 -4.74
N ILE A 771 -48.86 -2.26 -3.57
CA ILE A 771 -48.53 -0.91 -3.14
C ILE A 771 -47.66 -0.24 -4.21
N GLU A 772 -48.03 0.99 -4.56
CA GLU A 772 -47.38 1.79 -5.59
C GLU A 772 -46.54 2.90 -4.93
N ASP A 773 -45.30 3.09 -5.42
CA ASP A 773 -44.49 4.25 -5.03
C ASP A 773 -44.93 5.54 -5.75
N SER A 774 -44.22 6.66 -5.55
CA SER A 774 -44.58 7.93 -6.20
C SER A 774 -44.42 7.92 -7.72
N GLU A 775 -43.72 6.93 -8.27
CA GLU A 775 -43.60 6.67 -9.70
C GLU A 775 -44.58 5.59 -10.19
N GLY A 776 -45.46 5.07 -9.32
CA GLY A 776 -46.38 3.98 -9.63
C GLY A 776 -45.71 2.63 -9.82
N ASN A 777 -44.45 2.45 -9.38
CA ASN A 777 -43.80 1.14 -9.40
C ASN A 777 -44.37 0.28 -8.27
N THR A 778 -44.63 -1.00 -8.56
CA THR A 778 -44.89 -2.03 -7.55
C THR A 778 -43.63 -2.85 -7.27
N ALA A 779 -43.65 -3.68 -6.22
CA ALA A 779 -42.57 -4.64 -5.95
C ALA A 779 -42.29 -5.58 -7.15
N LEU A 780 -43.33 -5.97 -7.90
CA LEU A 780 -43.19 -6.80 -9.10
C LEU A 780 -42.52 -6.02 -10.25
N CYS A 781 -42.83 -4.72 -10.41
CA CYS A 781 -42.16 -3.86 -11.39
C CYS A 781 -40.65 -3.83 -11.14
N GLU A 782 -40.25 -3.68 -9.87
CA GLU A 782 -38.84 -3.63 -9.48
C GLU A 782 -38.13 -4.98 -9.66
N ALA A 783 -38.79 -6.08 -9.28
CA ALA A 783 -38.27 -7.43 -9.52
C ALA A 783 -38.10 -7.72 -11.02
N ALA A 784 -39.07 -7.34 -11.86
CA ALA A 784 -39.04 -7.52 -13.30
C ALA A 784 -37.95 -6.69 -13.99
N ARG A 785 -37.77 -5.44 -13.56
CA ARG A 785 -36.73 -4.53 -14.08
C ARG A 785 -35.32 -4.99 -13.71
N ARG A 786 -35.14 -5.60 -12.53
CA ARG A 786 -33.84 -6.08 -12.04
C ARG A 786 -33.52 -7.54 -12.36
N GLY A 787 -34.46 -8.27 -12.94
CA GLY A 787 -34.26 -9.69 -13.28
C GLY A 787 -34.31 -10.64 -12.07
N HIS A 788 -35.02 -10.26 -11.00
CA HIS A 788 -35.17 -11.09 -9.79
C HIS A 788 -36.28 -12.13 -9.97
N LYS A 789 -35.98 -13.18 -10.75
CA LYS A 789 -36.97 -14.16 -11.19
C LYS A 789 -37.69 -14.87 -10.04
N GLU A 790 -36.95 -15.43 -9.08
CA GLU A 790 -37.55 -16.20 -7.98
C GLU A 790 -38.45 -15.33 -7.10
N LEU A 791 -38.10 -14.05 -6.98
CA LEU A 791 -38.92 -13.07 -6.28
C LEU A 791 -40.16 -12.68 -7.10
N ALA A 792 -40.02 -12.47 -8.41
CA ALA A 792 -41.14 -12.18 -9.30
C ALA A 792 -42.16 -13.34 -9.30
N ASP A 793 -41.70 -14.59 -9.44
CA ASP A 793 -42.53 -15.80 -9.34
C ASP A 793 -43.27 -15.86 -8.01
N PHE A 794 -42.58 -15.52 -6.91
CA PHE A 794 -43.17 -15.50 -5.58
C PHE A 794 -44.24 -14.40 -5.43
N LEU A 795 -43.99 -13.19 -5.92
CA LEU A 795 -44.96 -12.08 -5.90
C LEU A 795 -46.20 -12.41 -6.73
N ILE A 796 -46.01 -12.97 -7.93
CA ILE A 796 -47.11 -13.44 -8.79
C ILE A 796 -47.94 -14.51 -8.07
N ALA A 797 -47.29 -15.49 -7.44
CA ALA A 797 -47.98 -16.52 -6.65
C ALA A 797 -48.73 -15.97 -5.43
N LYS A 798 -48.36 -14.77 -4.95
CA LYS A 798 -49.05 -14.03 -3.88
C LYS A 798 -50.10 -13.05 -4.38
N GLY A 799 -50.39 -13.05 -5.68
CA GLY A 799 -51.48 -12.27 -6.28
C GLY A 799 -51.08 -10.89 -6.79
N ALA A 800 -49.78 -10.61 -6.97
CA ALA A 800 -49.33 -9.34 -7.55
C ALA A 800 -49.92 -9.12 -8.95
N ARG A 801 -50.44 -7.91 -9.21
CA ARG A 801 -50.96 -7.51 -10.51
C ARG A 801 -49.84 -7.49 -11.56
N THR A 802 -50.01 -8.29 -12.61
CA THR A 802 -49.05 -8.39 -13.72
C THR A 802 -49.16 -7.24 -14.73
N ASP A 803 -50.23 -6.44 -14.64
CA ASP A 803 -50.57 -5.31 -15.51
C ASP A 803 -50.44 -3.95 -14.81
N ALA A 804 -49.85 -3.89 -13.62
CA ALA A 804 -49.60 -2.65 -12.90
C ALA A 804 -48.85 -1.65 -13.79
N MET A 805 -49.43 -0.46 -13.97
CA MET A 805 -48.90 0.57 -14.88
C MET A 805 -48.13 1.62 -14.09
N ILE A 806 -46.87 1.85 -14.48
CA ILE A 806 -46.00 2.87 -13.88
C ILE A 806 -46.60 4.28 -14.13
N GLY A 807 -46.71 5.07 -13.06
CA GLY A 807 -47.49 6.30 -12.95
C GLY A 807 -46.70 7.63 -12.92
N ALA A 808 -47.28 8.64 -13.56
CA ALA A 808 -47.06 10.09 -13.47
C ALA A 808 -45.68 10.72 -13.83
N LEU A 809 -44.54 10.34 -13.24
CA LEU A 809 -43.30 11.13 -13.38
C LEU A 809 -42.51 10.82 -14.67
N LEU A 810 -42.40 9.54 -15.05
CA LEU A 810 -41.77 9.13 -16.32
C LEU A 810 -42.74 9.17 -17.52
N LYS A 811 -44.05 9.31 -17.27
CA LYS A 811 -45.13 9.30 -18.28
C LYS A 811 -45.12 8.09 -19.24
N THR A 812 -44.48 6.98 -18.89
CA THR A 812 -44.36 5.82 -19.78
C THR A 812 -45.61 4.94 -19.77
N GLY A 813 -46.20 4.65 -18.61
CA GLY A 813 -47.29 3.65 -18.52
C GLY A 813 -46.81 2.21 -18.73
N SER A 814 -45.51 1.96 -18.53
CA SER A 814 -44.91 0.63 -18.65
C SER A 814 -45.44 -0.33 -17.59
N THR A 815 -45.49 -1.62 -17.93
CA THR A 815 -45.89 -2.72 -17.02
C THR A 815 -44.68 -3.59 -16.67
N PRO A 816 -44.78 -4.52 -15.68
CA PRO A 816 -43.71 -5.49 -15.43
C PRO A 816 -43.23 -6.23 -16.69
N LEU A 817 -44.15 -6.49 -17.63
CA LEU A 817 -43.83 -7.14 -18.90
C LEU A 817 -42.99 -6.24 -19.82
N HIS A 818 -43.24 -4.93 -19.84
CA HIS A 818 -42.40 -3.96 -20.55
C HIS A 818 -40.99 -3.88 -19.94
N ASN A 819 -40.89 -3.77 -18.61
CA ASN A 819 -39.61 -3.69 -17.92
C ASN A 819 -38.76 -4.96 -18.12
N ALA A 820 -39.40 -6.13 -18.07
CA ALA A 820 -38.74 -7.40 -18.36
C ALA A 820 -38.29 -7.49 -19.83
N ALA A 821 -39.08 -6.96 -20.77
CA ALA A 821 -38.75 -6.95 -22.20
C ALA A 821 -37.62 -5.97 -22.54
N GLU A 822 -37.60 -4.77 -21.94
CA GLU A 822 -36.50 -3.80 -22.05
C GLU A 822 -35.17 -4.41 -21.60
N ARG A 823 -35.20 -5.23 -20.54
CA ARG A 823 -34.02 -5.78 -19.88
C ARG A 823 -33.62 -7.18 -20.34
N GLY A 824 -34.39 -7.81 -21.24
CA GLY A 824 -34.10 -9.15 -21.75
C GLY A 824 -34.35 -10.28 -20.74
N ASN A 825 -35.25 -10.08 -19.76
CA ASN A 825 -35.48 -11.04 -18.68
C ASN A 825 -36.45 -12.17 -19.12
N LEU A 826 -36.01 -13.03 -20.04
CA LEU A 826 -36.81 -14.13 -20.64
C LEU A 826 -37.59 -14.96 -19.61
N LYS A 827 -36.92 -15.39 -18.53
CA LYS A 827 -37.55 -16.23 -17.52
C LYS A 827 -38.71 -15.53 -16.82
N ILE A 828 -38.62 -14.22 -16.61
CA ILE A 828 -39.70 -13.42 -16.00
C ILE A 828 -40.82 -13.20 -17.01
N ILE A 829 -40.50 -12.97 -18.29
CA ILE A 829 -41.50 -12.91 -19.37
C ILE A 829 -42.34 -14.19 -19.39
N GLN A 830 -41.70 -15.36 -19.36
CA GLN A 830 -42.40 -16.65 -19.33
C GLN A 830 -43.32 -16.78 -18.12
N SER A 831 -42.87 -16.38 -16.93
CA SER A 831 -43.69 -16.41 -15.71
C SER A 831 -44.89 -15.47 -15.78
N LEU A 832 -44.68 -14.22 -16.22
CA LEU A 832 -45.74 -13.21 -16.37
C LEU A 832 -46.80 -13.66 -17.38
N LEU A 833 -46.38 -14.20 -18.53
CA LEU A 833 -47.30 -14.70 -19.56
C LEU A 833 -48.07 -15.94 -19.08
N SER A 834 -47.40 -16.88 -18.41
CA SER A 834 -48.04 -18.09 -17.86
C SER A 834 -49.09 -17.78 -16.80
N SER A 835 -48.99 -16.61 -16.15
CA SER A 835 -49.94 -16.12 -15.16
C SER A 835 -51.00 -15.17 -15.73
N GLY A 836 -51.18 -15.16 -17.05
CA GLY A 836 -52.24 -14.41 -17.74
C GLY A 836 -51.88 -12.97 -18.11
N GLY A 837 -50.60 -12.60 -18.07
CA GLY A 837 -50.14 -11.29 -18.52
C GLY A 837 -50.50 -11.02 -19.99
N ASN A 838 -51.07 -9.85 -20.27
CA ASN A 838 -51.44 -9.46 -21.62
C ASN A 838 -50.18 -9.14 -22.46
N VAL A 839 -49.83 -10.03 -23.40
CA VAL A 839 -48.67 -9.88 -24.31
C VAL A 839 -48.74 -8.61 -25.17
N ASN A 840 -49.96 -8.12 -25.44
CA ASN A 840 -50.25 -6.97 -26.29
C ASN A 840 -50.60 -5.71 -25.47
N VAL A 841 -50.27 -5.69 -24.17
CA VAL A 841 -50.48 -4.51 -23.33
C VAL A 841 -49.72 -3.33 -23.91
N LYS A 842 -50.36 -2.15 -23.94
CA LYS A 842 -49.78 -0.94 -24.51
C LYS A 842 -49.44 0.04 -23.40
N ASP A 843 -48.25 0.60 -23.45
CA ASP A 843 -47.85 1.75 -22.66
C ASP A 843 -48.54 3.04 -23.19
N ARG A 844 -48.25 4.20 -22.59
CA ARG A 844 -48.81 5.50 -23.02
C ARG A 844 -48.28 5.98 -24.38
N SER A 845 -47.17 5.42 -24.86
CA SER A 845 -46.61 5.66 -26.19
C SER A 845 -47.25 4.77 -27.27
N GLY A 846 -48.13 3.84 -26.86
CA GLY A 846 -48.72 2.82 -27.72
C GLY A 846 -47.81 1.62 -27.96
N ALA A 847 -46.63 1.58 -27.32
CA ALA A 847 -45.69 0.48 -27.43
C ALA A 847 -46.14 -0.71 -26.59
N GLN A 848 -46.12 -1.90 -27.20
CA GLN A 848 -46.19 -3.18 -26.52
C GLN A 848 -44.78 -3.71 -26.13
N PRO A 849 -44.66 -4.72 -25.24
CA PRO A 849 -43.39 -5.33 -24.83
C PRO A 849 -42.49 -5.75 -26.00
N LEU A 850 -43.06 -6.24 -27.10
CA LEU A 850 -42.31 -6.64 -28.30
C LEU A 850 -41.47 -5.49 -28.89
N HIS A 851 -41.95 -4.24 -28.83
CA HIS A 851 -41.17 -3.10 -29.35
C HIS A 851 -39.88 -2.91 -28.56
N PHE A 852 -39.93 -3.06 -27.24
CA PHE A 852 -38.76 -2.96 -26.37
C PHE A 852 -37.81 -4.13 -26.60
N ALA A 853 -38.33 -5.37 -26.61
CA ALA A 853 -37.51 -6.56 -26.86
C ALA A 853 -36.74 -6.45 -28.19
N VAL A 854 -37.42 -6.02 -29.25
CA VAL A 854 -36.85 -5.87 -30.59
C VAL A 854 -35.88 -4.69 -30.67
N ALA A 855 -36.22 -3.52 -30.10
CA ALA A 855 -35.35 -2.35 -30.15
C ALA A 855 -34.04 -2.52 -29.37
N TYR A 856 -34.06 -3.30 -28.28
CA TYR A 856 -32.87 -3.62 -27.48
C TYR A 856 -32.17 -4.92 -27.91
N GLY A 857 -32.70 -5.64 -28.91
CA GLY A 857 -32.04 -6.82 -29.50
C GLY A 857 -32.18 -8.11 -28.69
N HIS A 858 -33.20 -8.22 -27.83
CA HIS A 858 -33.47 -9.42 -27.04
C HIS A 858 -34.26 -10.44 -27.86
N GLU A 859 -33.54 -11.20 -28.70
CA GLU A 859 -34.10 -12.18 -29.65
C GLU A 859 -34.98 -13.24 -28.98
N ASP A 860 -34.49 -13.86 -27.91
CA ASP A 860 -35.17 -14.94 -27.18
C ASP A 860 -36.49 -14.47 -26.53
N VAL A 861 -36.49 -13.23 -26.02
CA VAL A 861 -37.68 -12.54 -25.53
C VAL A 861 -38.63 -12.24 -26.67
N ALA A 862 -38.13 -11.70 -27.79
CA ALA A 862 -38.96 -11.40 -28.95
C ALA A 862 -39.62 -12.67 -29.52
N GLU A 863 -38.88 -13.76 -29.64
CA GLU A 863 -39.38 -15.08 -30.06
C GLU A 863 -40.49 -15.56 -29.15
N THR A 864 -40.28 -15.48 -27.84
CA THR A 864 -41.28 -15.89 -26.85
C THR A 864 -42.54 -15.03 -26.93
N LEU A 865 -42.41 -13.71 -27.06
CA LEU A 865 -43.55 -12.79 -27.18
C LEU A 865 -44.34 -13.06 -28.48
N VAL A 866 -43.67 -13.26 -29.61
CA VAL A 866 -44.30 -13.60 -30.89
C VAL A 866 -45.03 -14.94 -30.80
N ALA A 867 -44.41 -15.97 -30.19
CA ALA A 867 -45.04 -17.27 -29.98
C ALA A 867 -46.30 -17.20 -29.10
N HIS A 868 -46.41 -16.21 -28.21
CA HIS A 868 -47.60 -15.95 -27.39
C HIS A 868 -48.60 -14.97 -28.03
N GLY A 869 -48.42 -14.61 -29.30
CA GLY A 869 -49.37 -13.79 -30.07
C GLY A 869 -49.17 -12.28 -29.94
N ALA A 870 -47.93 -11.82 -29.73
CA ALA A 870 -47.60 -10.39 -29.84
C ALA A 870 -47.91 -9.84 -31.24
N ASN A 871 -48.49 -8.65 -31.33
CA ASN A 871 -48.87 -8.04 -32.60
C ASN A 871 -47.65 -7.45 -33.31
N ILE A 872 -47.11 -8.19 -34.29
CA ILE A 872 -45.93 -7.79 -35.06
C ILE A 872 -46.13 -6.55 -35.95
N HIS A 873 -47.37 -6.10 -36.17
CA HIS A 873 -47.70 -4.97 -37.04
C HIS A 873 -48.11 -3.69 -36.29
N LEU A 874 -48.19 -3.75 -34.95
CA LEU A 874 -48.64 -2.61 -34.16
C LEU A 874 -47.64 -1.45 -34.29
N GLU A 875 -48.13 -0.24 -34.60
CA GLU A 875 -47.30 0.96 -34.56
C GLU A 875 -47.28 1.59 -33.16
N CYS A 876 -46.13 2.11 -32.74
CA CYS A 876 -45.97 2.92 -31.53
C CYS A 876 -45.24 4.24 -31.78
N SER A 877 -45.34 5.17 -30.84
CA SER A 877 -44.65 6.47 -30.88
C SER A 877 -43.74 6.64 -29.67
N ILE A 878 -42.62 5.93 -29.67
CA ILE A 878 -41.74 5.75 -28.51
C ILE A 878 -40.49 6.64 -28.57
N SER A 879 -39.99 7.07 -27.40
CA SER A 879 -38.69 7.72 -27.27
C SER A 879 -37.66 6.75 -26.70
N LEU A 880 -36.68 6.35 -27.51
CA LEU A 880 -35.59 5.46 -27.12
C LEU A 880 -34.26 6.21 -27.25
N SER A 881 -33.38 6.13 -26.24
CA SER A 881 -32.02 6.68 -26.30
C SER A 881 -31.93 8.15 -26.75
N LYS A 882 -32.90 8.99 -26.33
CA LYS A 882 -33.08 10.42 -26.70
C LYS A 882 -33.56 10.68 -28.14
N THR A 883 -33.88 9.63 -28.91
CA THR A 883 -34.46 9.71 -30.25
C THR A 883 -35.95 9.39 -30.20
N TYR A 884 -36.77 10.22 -30.84
CA TYR A 884 -38.21 10.01 -30.95
C TYR A 884 -38.55 9.25 -32.24
N PHE A 885 -39.21 8.10 -32.08
CA PHE A 885 -39.67 7.23 -33.17
C PHE A 885 -41.19 7.32 -33.28
N ALA A 886 -41.69 8.09 -34.24
CA ALA A 886 -43.12 8.24 -34.47
C ALA A 886 -43.68 7.11 -35.34
N HIS A 887 -44.79 6.51 -34.91
CA HIS A 887 -45.56 5.53 -35.69
C HIS A 887 -44.74 4.38 -36.27
N LYS A 888 -43.90 3.73 -35.45
CA LYS A 888 -43.00 2.64 -35.86
C LYS A 888 -43.52 1.28 -35.44
N THR A 889 -43.48 0.31 -36.36
CA THR A 889 -43.70 -1.11 -36.06
C THR A 889 -42.46 -1.73 -35.42
N PRO A 890 -42.55 -2.93 -34.80
CA PRO A 890 -41.38 -3.67 -34.32
C PRO A 890 -40.30 -3.81 -35.40
N LEU A 891 -40.67 -4.09 -36.66
CA LEU A 891 -39.69 -4.25 -37.74
C LEU A 891 -38.94 -2.94 -38.08
N HIS A 892 -39.61 -1.79 -37.99
CA HIS A 892 -38.94 -0.49 -38.14
C HIS A 892 -37.89 -0.26 -37.05
N LEU A 893 -38.20 -0.64 -35.81
CA LEU A 893 -37.27 -0.49 -34.68
C LEU A 893 -36.10 -1.47 -34.78
N ALA A 894 -36.36 -2.72 -35.21
CA ALA A 894 -35.32 -3.71 -35.52
C ALA A 894 -34.36 -3.15 -36.58
N ALA A 895 -34.93 -2.58 -37.65
CA ALA A 895 -34.18 -2.04 -38.77
C ALA A 895 -33.36 -0.79 -38.40
N ALA A 896 -33.92 0.10 -37.57
CA ALA A 896 -33.23 1.30 -37.10
C ALA A 896 -32.03 0.99 -36.16
N HIS A 897 -32.10 -0.10 -35.40
CA HIS A 897 -31.03 -0.50 -34.48
C HIS A 897 -30.13 -1.62 -35.01
N GLY A 898 -30.42 -2.16 -36.21
CA GLY A 898 -29.59 -3.18 -36.86
C GLY A 898 -29.74 -4.59 -36.30
N HIS A 899 -30.83 -4.91 -35.59
CA HIS A 899 -31.02 -6.22 -34.95
C HIS A 899 -31.49 -7.29 -35.95
N ILE A 900 -30.53 -7.86 -36.69
CA ILE A 900 -30.76 -8.82 -37.79
C ILE A 900 -31.61 -10.01 -37.37
N ALA A 901 -31.31 -10.63 -36.22
CA ALA A 901 -32.02 -11.82 -35.77
C ALA A 901 -33.49 -11.51 -35.42
N ALA A 902 -33.74 -10.39 -34.72
CA ALA A 902 -35.09 -9.92 -34.42
C ALA A 902 -35.87 -9.56 -35.70
N ALA A 903 -35.23 -8.91 -36.68
CA ALA A 903 -35.88 -8.63 -37.97
C ALA A 903 -36.20 -9.91 -38.75
N THR A 904 -35.28 -10.89 -38.75
CA THR A 904 -35.48 -12.21 -39.36
C THR A 904 -36.69 -12.91 -38.75
N LEU A 905 -36.75 -12.95 -37.41
CA LEU A 905 -37.88 -13.51 -36.66
C LEU A 905 -39.20 -12.85 -37.05
N LEU A 906 -39.25 -11.51 -37.12
CA LEU A 906 -40.48 -10.79 -37.47
C LEU A 906 -40.92 -11.10 -38.90
N ILE A 907 -39.99 -11.09 -39.86
CA ILE A 907 -40.28 -11.33 -41.29
C ILE A 907 -40.74 -12.78 -41.52
N THR A 908 -40.10 -13.76 -40.88
CA THR A 908 -40.53 -15.17 -40.98
C THR A 908 -41.90 -15.42 -40.37
N ASN A 909 -42.32 -14.59 -39.41
CA ASN A 909 -43.66 -14.61 -38.82
C ASN A 909 -44.67 -13.69 -39.53
N GLY A 910 -44.32 -13.16 -40.71
CA GLY A 910 -45.26 -12.44 -41.58
C GLY A 910 -45.20 -10.92 -41.49
N ALA A 911 -44.20 -10.33 -40.84
CA ALA A 911 -43.98 -8.88 -40.92
C ALA A 911 -43.60 -8.48 -42.34
N ASP A 912 -44.34 -7.55 -42.92
CA ASP A 912 -44.09 -7.03 -44.26
C ASP A 912 -42.91 -6.04 -44.24
N ALA A 913 -41.87 -6.36 -45.02
CA ALA A 913 -40.61 -5.63 -45.12
C ALA A 913 -40.76 -4.26 -45.80
N ASP A 914 -41.88 -4.01 -46.49
CA ASP A 914 -42.17 -2.76 -47.17
C ASP A 914 -43.26 -1.92 -46.47
N MET A 915 -43.68 -2.30 -45.26
CA MET A 915 -44.73 -1.59 -44.51
C MET A 915 -44.36 -0.11 -44.29
N PRO A 916 -45.13 0.85 -44.83
CA PRO A 916 -44.88 2.26 -44.59
C PRO A 916 -45.45 2.70 -43.24
N SER A 917 -44.68 3.50 -42.50
CA SER A 917 -45.13 4.20 -41.29
C SER A 917 -46.22 5.22 -41.62
N SER A 918 -47.26 5.27 -40.79
CA SER A 918 -48.40 6.21 -40.95
C SER A 918 -48.02 7.70 -40.93
N SER A 919 -46.83 8.06 -40.44
CA SER A 919 -46.44 9.46 -40.23
C SER A 919 -45.79 10.12 -41.44
N ASN A 920 -44.96 9.38 -42.16
CA ASN A 920 -44.03 9.91 -43.17
C ASN A 920 -43.71 8.89 -44.27
N HIS A 921 -44.49 7.81 -44.37
CA HIS A 921 -44.26 6.71 -45.31
C HIS A 921 -42.86 6.07 -45.21
N GLU A 922 -42.16 6.25 -44.09
CA GLU A 922 -40.88 5.59 -43.84
C GLU A 922 -41.11 4.08 -43.75
N THR A 923 -40.34 3.31 -44.52
CA THR A 923 -40.35 1.85 -44.47
C THR A 923 -39.17 1.34 -43.64
N PRO A 924 -39.12 0.06 -43.23
CA PRO A 924 -37.96 -0.51 -42.54
C PRO A 924 -36.65 -0.32 -43.32
N LEU A 925 -36.70 -0.35 -44.65
CA LEU A 925 -35.55 -0.10 -45.51
C LEU A 925 -35.01 1.33 -45.36
N HIS A 926 -35.89 2.32 -45.23
CA HIS A 926 -35.50 3.70 -44.97
C HIS A 926 -34.85 3.85 -43.59
N SER A 927 -35.38 3.20 -42.54
CA SER A 927 -34.77 3.18 -41.21
C SER A 927 -33.36 2.58 -41.25
N ALA A 928 -33.21 1.39 -41.85
CA ALA A 928 -31.91 0.73 -41.97
C ALA A 928 -30.90 1.56 -42.78
N ALA A 929 -31.36 2.26 -43.83
CA ALA A 929 -30.50 3.09 -44.65
C ALA A 929 -30.10 4.41 -43.98
N ARG A 930 -31.00 5.02 -43.18
CA ARG A 930 -30.70 6.20 -42.37
C ARG A 930 -29.66 5.92 -41.29
N ASP A 931 -29.81 4.79 -40.62
CA ASP A 931 -29.03 4.46 -39.42
C ASP A 931 -27.78 3.59 -39.75
N GLY A 932 -27.59 3.22 -41.02
CA GLY A 932 -26.34 2.68 -41.54
C GLY A 932 -26.18 1.16 -41.50
N HIS A 933 -27.26 0.41 -41.34
CA HIS A 933 -27.22 -1.05 -41.13
C HIS A 933 -27.19 -1.82 -42.44
N ASN A 934 -26.00 -1.98 -43.03
CA ASN A 934 -25.84 -2.59 -44.36
C ASN A 934 -26.36 -4.04 -44.47
N GLU A 935 -26.07 -4.88 -43.48
CA GLU A 935 -26.57 -6.27 -43.46
C GLU A 935 -28.11 -6.31 -43.37
N MET A 936 -28.70 -5.37 -42.62
CA MET A 936 -30.15 -5.24 -42.50
C MET A 936 -30.78 -4.82 -43.82
N VAL A 937 -30.16 -3.88 -44.54
CA VAL A 937 -30.57 -3.48 -45.89
C VAL A 937 -30.57 -4.69 -46.83
N GLY A 938 -29.51 -5.49 -46.83
CA GLY A 938 -29.44 -6.72 -47.62
C GLY A 938 -30.55 -7.72 -47.27
N LEU A 939 -30.84 -7.89 -45.98
CA LEU A 939 -31.91 -8.76 -45.50
C LEU A 939 -33.30 -8.28 -45.96
N LEU A 940 -33.61 -7.00 -45.78
CA LEU A 940 -34.90 -6.42 -46.17
C LEU A 940 -35.14 -6.53 -47.68
N LEU A 941 -34.11 -6.22 -48.50
CA LEU A 941 -34.19 -6.34 -49.96
C LEU A 941 -34.41 -7.79 -50.41
N LYS A 942 -33.72 -8.75 -49.79
CA LYS A 942 -33.92 -10.19 -50.06
C LYS A 942 -35.36 -10.63 -49.79
N HIS A 943 -36.03 -9.99 -48.84
CA HIS A 943 -37.41 -10.27 -48.44
C HIS A 943 -38.45 -9.32 -49.08
N GLY A 944 -38.09 -8.65 -50.18
CA GLY A 944 -39.05 -7.95 -51.04
C GLY A 944 -39.30 -6.48 -50.70
N ALA A 945 -38.46 -5.85 -49.87
CA ALA A 945 -38.55 -4.40 -49.63
C ALA A 945 -38.33 -3.61 -50.94
N ASN A 946 -39.16 -2.59 -51.19
CA ASN A 946 -39.07 -1.80 -52.40
C ASN A 946 -37.91 -0.81 -52.33
N VAL A 947 -36.87 -1.06 -53.13
CA VAL A 947 -35.68 -0.18 -53.22
C VAL A 947 -36.01 1.25 -53.68
N HIS A 948 -37.13 1.44 -54.37
CA HIS A 948 -37.65 2.73 -54.84
C HIS A 948 -38.75 3.31 -53.94
N GLY A 949 -38.94 2.76 -52.74
CA GLY A 949 -39.86 3.32 -51.75
C GLY A 949 -39.56 4.80 -51.49
N VAL A 950 -40.61 5.55 -51.13
CA VAL A 950 -40.53 7.01 -50.94
C VAL A 950 -40.83 7.37 -49.49
N TYR A 951 -39.88 8.04 -48.86
CA TYR A 951 -39.94 8.65 -47.55
C TYR A 951 -40.33 10.13 -47.65
N ASP A 952 -41.43 10.51 -46.99
CA ASP A 952 -41.93 11.88 -46.93
C ASP A 952 -41.41 12.61 -45.68
N GLY A 953 -40.11 12.91 -45.69
CA GLY A 953 -39.47 13.76 -44.69
C GLY A 953 -39.81 15.25 -44.82
N SER A 954 -39.28 16.05 -43.90
CA SER A 954 -39.40 17.51 -43.96
C SER A 954 -38.22 18.16 -44.71
N GLY A 955 -38.48 19.31 -45.34
CA GLY A 955 -37.45 20.11 -46.00
C GLY A 955 -36.72 19.37 -47.13
N SER A 956 -35.38 19.32 -47.05
CA SER A 956 -34.53 18.64 -48.04
C SER A 956 -34.65 17.12 -48.03
N LEU A 957 -35.40 16.54 -47.09
CA LEU A 957 -35.65 15.10 -46.97
C LEU A 957 -37.03 14.67 -47.49
N ALA A 958 -37.79 15.58 -48.12
CA ALA A 958 -39.08 15.27 -48.70
C ALA A 958 -38.94 14.37 -49.94
N LYS A 959 -39.79 13.34 -50.06
CA LYS A 959 -39.81 12.34 -51.13
C LYS A 959 -38.44 11.70 -51.40
N CYS A 960 -37.71 11.34 -50.36
CA CYS A 960 -36.41 10.67 -50.47
C CYS A 960 -36.55 9.16 -50.65
N THR A 961 -35.63 8.54 -51.36
CA THR A 961 -35.48 7.07 -51.39
C THR A 961 -34.51 6.62 -50.30
N ALA A 962 -34.41 5.31 -50.05
CA ALA A 962 -33.40 4.76 -49.15
C ALA A 962 -31.96 5.19 -49.55
N LEU A 963 -31.68 5.31 -50.86
CA LEU A 963 -30.37 5.76 -51.37
C LEU A 963 -30.09 7.22 -51.01
N HIS A 964 -31.11 8.09 -51.07
CA HIS A 964 -30.99 9.48 -50.64
C HIS A 964 -30.66 9.59 -49.15
N LEU A 965 -31.28 8.77 -48.30
CA LEU A 965 -30.99 8.74 -46.87
C LEU A 965 -29.58 8.22 -46.59
N ALA A 966 -29.20 7.10 -47.20
CA ALA A 966 -27.83 6.55 -47.07
C ALA A 966 -26.77 7.58 -47.47
N ALA A 967 -27.00 8.32 -48.56
CA ALA A 967 -26.11 9.38 -49.02
C ALA A 967 -26.07 10.59 -48.06
N TYR A 968 -27.22 11.03 -47.53
CA TYR A 968 -27.32 12.17 -46.61
C TYR A 968 -26.69 11.92 -45.22
N TYR A 969 -26.73 10.67 -44.74
CA TYR A 969 -26.13 10.27 -43.47
C TYR A 969 -24.72 9.66 -43.62
N GLY A 970 -24.25 9.48 -44.86
CA GLY A 970 -22.86 9.11 -45.15
C GLY A 970 -22.56 7.61 -45.15
N HIS A 971 -23.58 6.77 -45.27
CA HIS A 971 -23.43 5.31 -45.26
C HIS A 971 -23.09 4.77 -46.66
N ALA A 972 -21.82 4.87 -47.04
CA ALA A 972 -21.32 4.49 -48.36
C ALA A 972 -21.56 3.00 -48.70
N ASP A 973 -21.37 2.09 -47.75
CA ASP A 973 -21.60 0.65 -47.95
C ASP A 973 -23.08 0.35 -48.20
N VAL A 974 -23.98 1.00 -47.46
CA VAL A 974 -25.42 0.92 -47.70
C VAL A 974 -25.77 1.43 -49.09
N ALA A 975 -25.23 2.59 -49.49
CA ALA A 975 -25.44 3.14 -50.83
C ALA A 975 -24.99 2.16 -51.92
N LYS A 976 -23.83 1.50 -51.74
CA LYS A 976 -23.33 0.48 -52.66
C LYS A 976 -24.27 -0.73 -52.76
N THR A 977 -24.79 -1.22 -51.64
CA THR A 977 -25.75 -2.33 -51.60
C THR A 977 -27.05 -1.96 -52.30
N LEU A 978 -27.60 -0.78 -52.01
CA LEU A 978 -28.83 -0.28 -52.66
C LEU A 978 -28.67 -0.14 -54.18
N LEU A 979 -27.55 0.41 -54.65
CA LEU A 979 -27.23 0.51 -56.08
C LEU A 979 -27.10 -0.87 -56.74
N SER A 980 -26.44 -1.81 -56.07
CA SER A 980 -26.30 -3.20 -56.55
C SER A 980 -27.65 -3.92 -56.63
N SER A 981 -28.64 -3.48 -55.84
CA SER A 981 -30.02 -3.98 -55.85
C SER A 981 -30.97 -3.17 -56.72
N GLY A 982 -30.46 -2.30 -57.58
CA GLY A 982 -31.25 -1.60 -58.60
C GLY A 982 -31.73 -0.20 -58.23
N ALA A 983 -31.24 0.41 -57.15
CA ALA A 983 -31.56 1.80 -56.82
C ALA A 983 -31.14 2.76 -57.95
N GLU A 984 -32.03 3.69 -58.31
CA GLU A 984 -31.74 4.71 -59.32
C GLU A 984 -30.77 5.77 -58.77
N VAL A 985 -29.54 5.78 -59.28
CA VAL A 985 -28.47 6.70 -58.84
C VAL A 985 -28.81 8.18 -59.04
N ASN A 986 -29.57 8.50 -60.10
CA ASN A 986 -29.95 9.86 -60.50
C ASN A 986 -31.40 10.21 -60.16
N ALA A 987 -32.08 9.41 -59.33
CA ALA A 987 -33.41 9.76 -58.83
C ALA A 987 -33.37 11.11 -58.11
N MET A 988 -34.40 11.93 -58.30
CA MET A 988 -34.53 13.23 -57.63
C MET A 988 -35.59 13.14 -56.55
N ASN A 989 -35.27 13.70 -55.37
CA ASN A 989 -36.25 13.86 -54.30
C ASN A 989 -37.20 15.05 -54.55
N GLY A 990 -38.08 15.35 -53.59
CA GLY A 990 -39.07 16.44 -53.69
C GLY A 990 -38.49 17.86 -53.76
N SER A 991 -37.17 18.01 -53.55
CA SER A 991 -36.41 19.26 -53.68
C SER A 991 -35.54 19.31 -54.94
N ASN A 992 -35.77 18.40 -55.90
CA ASN A 992 -34.93 18.21 -57.09
C ASN A 992 -33.45 17.95 -56.76
N SER A 993 -33.17 17.31 -55.61
CA SER A 993 -31.82 16.90 -55.21
C SER A 993 -31.64 15.42 -55.47
N THR A 994 -30.51 15.03 -56.08
CA THR A 994 -30.10 13.62 -56.18
C THR A 994 -29.35 13.19 -54.92
N SER A 995 -29.16 11.88 -54.74
CA SER A 995 -28.31 11.31 -53.67
C SER A 995 -26.91 11.93 -53.66
N LEU A 996 -26.34 12.25 -54.83
CA LEU A 996 -25.04 12.93 -54.95
C LEU A 996 -25.06 14.32 -54.31
N HIS A 997 -26.09 15.12 -54.58
CA HIS A 997 -26.25 16.45 -53.96
C HIS A 997 -26.39 16.34 -52.44
N MET A 998 -27.06 15.31 -51.94
CA MET A 998 -27.25 15.10 -50.51
C MET A 998 -25.96 14.69 -49.79
N ALA A 999 -25.16 13.79 -50.39
CA ALA A 999 -23.84 13.42 -49.87
C ALA A 999 -22.87 14.62 -49.86
N ILE A 1000 -22.86 15.43 -50.92
CA ILE A 1000 -22.01 16.63 -51.02
C ILE A 1000 -22.40 17.67 -49.97
N ARG A 1001 -23.70 17.95 -49.78
CA ARG A 1001 -24.18 18.93 -48.80
C ARG A 1001 -23.72 18.62 -47.36
N ARG A 1002 -23.49 17.35 -47.06
CA ARG A 1002 -23.11 16.84 -45.73
C ARG A 1002 -21.62 16.47 -45.65
N GLY A 1003 -20.88 16.62 -46.75
CA GLY A 1003 -19.44 16.38 -46.80
C GLY A 1003 -19.02 14.91 -46.79
N HIS A 1004 -19.88 13.98 -47.22
CA HIS A 1004 -19.60 12.55 -47.17
C HIS A 1004 -18.83 12.05 -48.40
N GLU A 1005 -17.51 12.18 -48.38
CA GLU A 1005 -16.62 11.87 -49.52
C GLU A 1005 -16.77 10.43 -50.03
N ASP A 1006 -16.82 9.43 -49.16
CA ASP A 1006 -16.89 8.03 -49.59
C ASP A 1006 -18.25 7.69 -50.23
N ALA A 1007 -19.34 8.30 -49.74
CA ALA A 1007 -20.65 8.20 -50.40
C ALA A 1007 -20.61 8.87 -51.78
N VAL A 1008 -19.92 10.01 -51.92
CA VAL A 1008 -19.68 10.66 -53.23
C VAL A 1008 -18.90 9.74 -54.16
N LYS A 1009 -17.81 9.11 -53.71
CA LYS A 1009 -17.05 8.13 -54.51
C LYS A 1009 -17.94 7.00 -55.03
N VAL A 1010 -18.75 6.41 -54.16
CA VAL A 1010 -19.65 5.32 -54.52
C VAL A 1010 -20.69 5.77 -55.55
N LEU A 1011 -21.30 6.94 -55.36
CA LEU A 1011 -22.31 7.45 -56.29
C LEU A 1011 -21.72 7.79 -57.67
N VAL A 1012 -20.56 8.44 -57.70
CA VAL A 1012 -19.87 8.81 -58.94
C VAL A 1012 -19.42 7.58 -59.73
N THR A 1013 -18.82 6.59 -59.05
CA THR A 1013 -18.39 5.34 -59.71
C THR A 1013 -19.56 4.51 -60.25
N ASN A 1014 -20.78 4.73 -59.75
CA ASN A 1014 -22.01 4.09 -60.21
C ASN A 1014 -22.85 4.97 -61.16
N GLY A 1015 -22.24 5.99 -61.78
CA GLY A 1015 -22.86 6.75 -62.86
C GLY A 1015 -23.74 7.92 -62.43
N ALA A 1016 -23.45 8.55 -61.29
CA ALA A 1016 -24.11 9.79 -60.90
C ALA A 1016 -23.81 10.93 -61.91
N ASP A 1017 -24.86 11.60 -62.39
CA ASP A 1017 -24.75 12.69 -63.36
C ASP A 1017 -24.33 14.00 -62.67
N LEU A 1018 -23.17 14.51 -63.08
CA LEU A 1018 -22.55 15.72 -62.54
C LEU A 1018 -23.16 17.02 -63.08
N SER A 1019 -24.10 16.94 -64.03
CA SER A 1019 -24.73 18.10 -64.67
C SER A 1019 -26.09 18.49 -64.07
N ILE A 1020 -26.74 17.58 -63.34
CA ILE A 1020 -28.04 17.80 -62.70
C ILE A 1020 -27.91 18.93 -61.67
N LYS A 1021 -28.86 19.88 -61.64
CA LYS A 1021 -28.82 21.02 -60.72
C LYS A 1021 -29.84 20.88 -59.60
N SER A 1022 -29.39 21.00 -58.35
CA SER A 1022 -30.25 21.22 -57.18
C SER A 1022 -30.20 22.69 -56.77
N TYR A 1023 -31.35 23.36 -56.68
CA TYR A 1023 -31.43 24.81 -56.40
C TYR A 1023 -30.50 25.67 -57.29
N SER A 1024 -30.39 25.33 -58.58
CA SER A 1024 -29.52 25.97 -59.57
C SER A 1024 -28.01 25.75 -59.41
N GLN A 1025 -27.57 24.93 -58.46
CA GLN A 1025 -26.17 24.56 -58.25
C GLN A 1025 -25.89 23.17 -58.83
N THR A 1026 -24.80 23.02 -59.58
CA THR A 1026 -24.27 21.69 -59.93
C THR A 1026 -23.63 21.04 -58.68
N PRO A 1027 -23.39 19.71 -58.67
CA PRO A 1027 -22.61 19.02 -57.65
C PRO A 1027 -21.27 19.72 -57.35
N LEU A 1028 -20.57 20.21 -58.38
CA LEU A 1028 -19.30 20.93 -58.23
C LEU A 1028 -19.49 22.31 -57.57
N ASP A 1029 -20.50 23.07 -57.98
CA ASP A 1029 -20.83 24.36 -57.36
C ASP A 1029 -21.25 24.19 -55.89
N LEU A 1030 -21.97 23.12 -55.59
CA LEU A 1030 -22.42 22.78 -54.25
C LEU A 1030 -21.25 22.39 -53.33
N ALA A 1031 -20.29 21.61 -53.85
CA ALA A 1031 -19.06 21.24 -53.13
C ALA A 1031 -18.22 22.48 -52.79
N ARG A 1032 -18.07 23.42 -53.74
CA ARG A 1032 -17.39 24.70 -53.52
C ARG A 1032 -18.10 25.56 -52.49
N SER A 1033 -19.43 25.70 -52.60
CA SER A 1033 -20.19 26.59 -51.70
C SER A 1033 -20.20 26.12 -50.25
N HIS A 1034 -20.04 24.81 -50.00
CA HIS A 1034 -19.95 24.22 -48.66
C HIS A 1034 -18.50 24.00 -48.19
N GLY A 1035 -17.49 24.34 -49.01
CA GLY A 1035 -16.07 24.27 -48.65
C GLY A 1035 -15.47 22.85 -48.64
N HIS A 1036 -16.08 21.88 -49.31
CA HIS A 1036 -15.60 20.49 -49.34
C HIS A 1036 -14.54 20.28 -50.43
N THR A 1037 -13.30 20.69 -50.14
CA THR A 1037 -12.18 20.72 -51.11
C THR A 1037 -11.80 19.35 -51.70
N ASP A 1038 -11.85 18.27 -50.92
CA ASP A 1038 -11.51 16.93 -51.43
C ASP A 1038 -12.63 16.33 -52.29
N ILE A 1039 -13.88 16.61 -51.95
CA ILE A 1039 -15.03 16.31 -52.82
C ILE A 1039 -14.93 17.10 -54.13
N GLU A 1040 -14.51 18.36 -54.09
CA GLU A 1040 -14.29 19.16 -55.30
C GLU A 1040 -13.24 18.51 -56.23
N LYS A 1041 -12.10 18.07 -55.68
CA LYS A 1041 -11.06 17.37 -56.46
C LYS A 1041 -11.60 16.08 -57.08
N LEU A 1042 -12.36 15.29 -56.31
CA LEU A 1042 -12.98 14.06 -56.78
C LEU A 1042 -13.93 14.32 -57.95
N LEU A 1043 -14.79 15.33 -57.84
CA LEU A 1043 -15.74 15.70 -58.89
C LEU A 1043 -15.04 16.22 -60.15
N LYS A 1044 -13.97 17.00 -60.03
CA LYS A 1044 -13.15 17.45 -61.18
C LYS A 1044 -12.51 16.28 -61.91
N ALA A 1045 -11.91 15.35 -61.16
CA ALA A 1045 -11.31 14.15 -61.71
C ALA A 1045 -12.35 13.28 -62.46
N ALA A 1046 -13.56 13.17 -61.92
CA ALA A 1046 -14.65 12.40 -62.54
C ALA A 1046 -15.30 13.08 -63.75
N ALA A 1047 -15.28 14.42 -63.82
CA ALA A 1047 -15.79 15.20 -64.95
C ALA A 1047 -14.85 15.20 -66.17
N GLY A 1048 -13.65 14.60 -66.05
CA GLY A 1048 -12.63 14.64 -67.10
C GLY A 1048 -11.87 15.98 -67.19
N ASP A 1049 -12.03 16.86 -66.19
CA ASP A 1049 -11.36 18.16 -66.09
C ASP A 1049 -9.97 17.94 -65.46
N ALA A 1050 -9.09 17.28 -66.21
CA ALA A 1050 -7.66 17.21 -65.93
C ALA A 1050 -6.94 18.28 -66.76
N GLY A 1051 -6.77 19.49 -66.20
CA GLY A 1051 -5.97 20.60 -66.75
C GLY A 1051 -6.69 21.94 -66.53
N ASP A 1052 -6.10 22.98 -65.92
CA ASP A 1052 -4.70 23.31 -65.59
C ASP A 1052 -4.57 23.84 -64.15
#